data_AF-A0A3B8U5R4-F1
#
_entry.id   AF-A0A3B8U5R4-F1
#
_cell.length_a   1.000
_cell.length_b   1.000
_cell.length_c   1.000
_cell.angle_alpha   90.00
_cell.angle_beta   90.00
_cell.angle_gamma   90.00
#
_symmetry.space_group_name_H-M   'P 1'
#
loop_
_entity.id
_entity.type
_entity.pdbx_description
1 polymer ?
#
loop_
_entity_poly.entity_id
_entity_poly.type
_entity_poly.pdbx_seq_one_letter_code
_entity_poly.pdbx_strand_id
1 'polypeptide(L)'
;GDKFDTGWIDIPHDLEMRIDLHNRTISSYTFKSPKYNGSLVNPGFVYHITKKKELIPIYSLALSETETALRKGETADLQAKYHDREMNSANVDWKSSDTSVATVKNGTVTARKGGTCTITASIEDNWKAECSVTVVSGEIYSVQDLKAVSKYPSDNYVLMKDLDLGNEEWTPIGTSSEPFTGKFDGNGHSVSGLKVSGNADCRGLFGKTKNAEITRLSVYGSVSGHEYVGGIVGLAENSSVSYCVNYAGISGTDQVGGVIGRCYETAMEYCMNAGNVSASGRACGGVTADLYPSGKAIFCLNLGAVLGGNELTGGITGGSTSGTVTSCINAASVSYTGGRAGGIAGDNASYSGYRAHNYFLKTARINAGFSVIGTGSGTIASATDEIVIALKNKILGGVGGNKKAWPIQVPAKRKIVAGQTATISVTGCDGALSFRSSNTSVASVSGKGKVTAKKPGKARITVTAAETPFYKKTSKTVEIIVVPKAPAKVSAANLSTGIKLSWSKVSGASYYVIYRNGIRIKKIEKASTVTYTDSIANRNGATYTYTVRACSSEGAGGSKKCSVYRLKKPSITYLWAPFSRTMFVVSDGEPKADGFLIQYSRSRLFTGGKKTVTVGKNAGLTVFIDSLVAGKRYYVRVRTYKRENGKVHYSAWSSVDSVRISR
;
A
#
# COMPACT_ATOMS: atom_id res chain seq x y z
N GLY A 1 45.74 -26.49 -1.08
CA GLY A 1 45.53 -27.02 -2.43
C GLY A 1 45.24 -28.51 -2.36
N ASP A 2 44.64 -29.13 -3.38
CA ASP A 2 44.06 -28.55 -4.60
C ASP A 2 42.94 -29.45 -5.17
N LYS A 3 42.28 -28.98 -6.24
CA LYS A 3 41.20 -29.65 -7.01
C LYS A 3 41.82 -30.56 -8.09
N PHE A 4 41.11 -31.41 -8.84
CA PHE A 4 39.67 -31.64 -9.09
C PHE A 4 39.35 -33.17 -8.89
N ASP A 5 38.28 -33.84 -9.36
CA ASP A 5 37.19 -33.53 -10.31
C ASP A 5 35.91 -34.36 -10.06
N THR A 6 34.79 -33.93 -10.62
CA THR A 6 33.50 -34.67 -10.60
C THR A 6 33.39 -35.65 -11.78
N GLY A 7 32.87 -36.86 -11.54
CA GLY A 7 32.50 -37.81 -12.59
C GLY A 7 31.24 -38.58 -12.22
N TRP A 8 30.18 -38.42 -13.01
CA TRP A 8 29.01 -39.29 -12.97
C TRP A 8 29.30 -40.54 -13.81
N ILE A 9 28.97 -41.73 -13.31
CA ILE A 9 28.83 -42.90 -14.16
C ILE A 9 27.40 -42.91 -14.67
N ASP A 10 27.23 -42.60 -15.96
CA ASP A 10 25.98 -42.89 -16.66
C ASP A 10 25.72 -44.39 -16.59
N ILE A 11 24.59 -44.77 -16.01
CA ILE A 11 24.01 -46.09 -16.19
C ILE A 11 23.19 -46.00 -17.49
N PRO A 12 23.58 -46.68 -18.58
CA PRO A 12 22.88 -46.54 -19.86
C PRO A 12 21.40 -46.94 -19.74
N HIS A 13 20.57 -46.28 -20.56
CA HIS A 13 19.12 -46.12 -20.40
C HIS A 13 18.23 -47.38 -20.58
N ASP A 14 18.82 -48.58 -20.53
CA ASP A 14 18.23 -49.80 -21.07
C ASP A 14 17.78 -50.78 -19.97
N LEU A 15 17.03 -50.27 -18.97
CA LEU A 15 16.41 -51.09 -17.93
C LEU A 15 14.94 -51.40 -18.28
N GLU A 16 14.70 -52.40 -19.15
CA GLU A 16 13.34 -52.89 -19.42
C GLU A 16 12.74 -53.59 -18.18
N MET A 17 11.99 -52.85 -17.37
CA MET A 17 11.12 -53.42 -16.34
C MET A 17 9.79 -53.89 -16.96
N ARG A 18 9.65 -55.19 -17.20
CA ARG A 18 8.33 -55.81 -17.41
C ARG A 18 7.69 -56.13 -16.06
N ILE A 19 6.67 -55.37 -15.70
CA ILE A 19 5.83 -55.63 -14.52
C ILE A 19 4.65 -56.49 -14.96
N ASP A 20 4.53 -57.71 -14.44
CA ASP A 20 3.30 -58.49 -14.56
C ASP A 20 2.28 -57.99 -13.51
N LEU A 21 1.34 -57.17 -13.95
CA LEU A 21 0.37 -56.49 -13.11
C LEU A 21 -0.71 -57.42 -12.53
N HIS A 22 -0.88 -58.64 -13.05
CA HIS A 22 -1.92 -59.55 -12.57
C HIS A 22 -1.56 -60.23 -11.24
N ASN A 23 -0.31 -60.67 -11.07
CA ASN A 23 0.09 -61.53 -9.94
C ASN A 23 0.96 -60.85 -8.87
N ARG A 24 1.24 -59.54 -9.01
CA ARG A 24 1.91 -58.67 -8.01
C ARG A 24 3.17 -59.26 -7.35
N THR A 25 3.99 -60.01 -8.10
CA THR A 25 5.29 -60.53 -7.66
C THR A 25 6.37 -60.23 -8.69
N ILE A 26 7.60 -59.96 -8.22
CA ILE A 26 8.77 -59.77 -9.09
C ILE A 26 9.50 -61.12 -9.15
N SER A 27 9.52 -61.74 -10.34
CA SER A 27 9.87 -63.15 -10.48
C SER A 27 11.34 -63.46 -10.81
N SER A 28 12.12 -62.51 -11.37
CA SER A 28 13.59 -62.60 -11.44
C SER A 28 14.25 -61.30 -11.93
N TYR A 29 15.57 -61.18 -11.73
CA TYR A 29 16.43 -60.21 -12.39
C TYR A 29 17.62 -60.94 -13.01
N THR A 30 17.98 -60.62 -14.26
CA THR A 30 19.18 -61.16 -14.91
C THR A 30 20.12 -60.02 -15.27
N PHE A 31 21.23 -59.88 -14.55
CA PHE A 31 22.33 -59.02 -14.98
C PHE A 31 23.00 -59.62 -16.22
N LYS A 32 22.99 -58.92 -17.35
CA LYS A 32 24.01 -59.16 -18.39
C LYS A 32 25.32 -58.61 -17.84
N SER A 33 26.34 -59.46 -17.68
CA SER A 33 27.67 -58.94 -17.33
C SER A 33 28.19 -58.05 -18.47
N PRO A 34 28.88 -56.94 -18.15
CA PRO A 34 29.59 -56.19 -19.17
C PRO A 34 30.71 -57.08 -19.73
N LYS A 35 30.73 -57.27 -21.06
CA LYS A 35 31.85 -57.92 -21.74
C LYS A 35 32.99 -56.91 -21.85
N TYR A 36 34.17 -57.25 -21.34
CA TYR A 36 35.41 -56.53 -21.60
C TYR A 36 36.38 -57.48 -22.33
N ASN A 37 36.74 -57.16 -23.57
CA ASN A 37 37.63 -57.95 -24.45
C ASN A 37 37.37 -59.48 -24.46
N GLY A 38 36.13 -59.88 -24.69
CA GLY A 38 35.79 -61.22 -25.22
C GLY A 38 35.79 -62.41 -24.24
N SER A 39 36.30 -62.26 -23.01
CA SER A 39 36.36 -63.36 -22.02
C SER A 39 35.55 -63.05 -20.75
N LEU A 40 34.90 -64.08 -20.20
CA LEU A 40 34.15 -64.00 -18.94
C LEU A 40 35.11 -64.04 -17.75
N VAL A 41 34.98 -63.09 -16.82
CA VAL A 41 35.67 -63.12 -15.52
C VAL A 41 34.62 -63.26 -14.42
N ASN A 42 34.72 -64.33 -13.64
CA ASN A 42 33.97 -64.54 -12.40
C ASN A 42 34.84 -64.09 -11.22
N PRO A 43 34.31 -63.24 -10.31
CA PRO A 43 34.45 -63.63 -8.91
C PRO A 43 33.24 -63.24 -8.03
N GLY A 44 32.65 -64.24 -7.37
CA GLY A 44 32.94 -64.40 -5.94
C GLY A 44 32.33 -63.42 -4.93
N PHE A 45 31.16 -62.82 -5.19
CA PHE A 45 30.40 -62.11 -4.15
C PHE A 45 28.94 -62.57 -4.06
N VAL A 46 28.61 -63.36 -3.03
CA VAL A 46 27.22 -63.63 -2.63
C VAL A 46 26.78 -62.54 -1.65
N TYR A 47 26.08 -61.53 -2.15
CA TYR A 47 25.45 -60.51 -1.30
C TYR A 47 24.09 -61.00 -0.79
N HIS A 48 24.03 -61.38 0.49
CA HIS A 48 22.75 -61.53 1.20
C HIS A 48 22.14 -60.15 1.48
N ILE A 49 21.20 -59.70 0.65
CA ILE A 49 20.40 -58.49 0.93
C ILE A 49 19.04 -58.91 1.48
N THR A 50 18.94 -59.00 2.80
CA THR A 50 17.66 -59.18 3.50
C THR A 50 17.02 -57.80 3.75
N LYS A 51 16.13 -57.36 2.86
CA LYS A 51 15.08 -56.41 3.25
C LYS A 51 13.80 -56.60 2.45
N LYS A 52 12.89 -57.41 2.99
CA LYS A 52 11.50 -57.51 2.55
C LYS A 52 10.82 -56.15 2.74
N LYS A 53 10.76 -55.33 1.69
CA LYS A 53 9.88 -54.15 1.65
C LYS A 53 8.58 -54.58 0.99
N GLU A 54 7.61 -54.99 1.79
CA GLU A 54 6.24 -55.13 1.32
C GLU A 54 5.76 -53.77 0.80
N LEU A 55 5.33 -53.75 -0.46
CA LEU A 55 4.50 -52.68 -1.00
C LEU A 55 3.10 -52.89 -0.43
N ILE A 56 2.86 -52.36 0.76
CA ILE A 56 1.51 -52.26 1.32
C ILE A 56 0.68 -51.42 0.34
N PRO A 57 -0.40 -51.95 -0.25
CA PRO A 57 -1.29 -51.13 -1.06
C PRO A 57 -1.87 -50.05 -0.16
N ILE A 58 -1.81 -48.79 -0.58
CA ILE A 58 -2.61 -47.74 0.05
C ILE A 58 -4.04 -47.99 -0.40
N TYR A 59 -4.76 -48.79 0.38
CA TYR A 59 -6.20 -48.94 0.27
C TYR A 59 -6.85 -47.56 0.45
N SER A 60 -7.83 -47.25 -0.41
CA SER A 60 -8.53 -45.98 -0.38
C SER A 60 -9.94 -46.15 -0.92
N LEU A 61 -10.88 -45.47 -0.26
CA LEU A 61 -12.26 -45.32 -0.69
C LEU A 61 -12.41 -43.92 -1.27
N ALA A 62 -13.10 -43.81 -2.40
CA ALA A 62 -13.44 -42.54 -3.05
C ALA A 62 -14.92 -42.56 -3.47
N LEU A 63 -15.49 -41.36 -3.67
CA LEU A 63 -16.81 -41.18 -4.25
C LEU A 63 -16.69 -40.59 -5.66
N SER A 64 -17.70 -40.82 -6.50
CA SER A 64 -17.81 -40.22 -7.83
C SER A 64 -17.81 -38.68 -7.81
N GLU A 65 -18.33 -38.08 -6.75
CA GLU A 65 -18.36 -36.63 -6.51
C GLU A 65 -17.96 -36.36 -5.05
N THR A 66 -17.08 -35.37 -4.82
CA THR A 66 -16.71 -34.89 -3.48
C THR A 66 -17.57 -33.71 -3.01
N GLU A 67 -18.29 -33.07 -3.92
CA GLU A 67 -19.33 -32.09 -3.62
C GLU A 67 -20.44 -32.16 -4.68
N THR A 68 -21.68 -31.89 -4.28
CA THR A 68 -22.83 -31.83 -5.20
C THR A 68 -23.90 -30.88 -4.68
N ALA A 69 -24.73 -30.36 -5.58
CA ALA A 69 -25.82 -29.43 -5.25
C ALA A 69 -27.14 -29.89 -5.87
N LEU A 70 -28.25 -29.82 -5.13
CA LEU A 70 -29.56 -30.36 -5.52
C LEU A 70 -30.69 -29.39 -5.16
N ARG A 71 -31.71 -29.25 -6.01
CA ARG A 71 -32.98 -28.63 -5.56
C ARG A 71 -33.72 -29.58 -4.62
N LYS A 72 -34.59 -29.03 -3.76
CA LYS A 72 -35.52 -29.83 -2.95
C LYS A 72 -36.32 -30.80 -3.83
N GLY A 73 -36.27 -32.09 -3.52
CA GLY A 73 -36.94 -33.17 -4.26
C GLY A 73 -36.09 -33.82 -5.34
N GLU A 74 -34.96 -33.23 -5.75
CA GLU A 74 -34.01 -33.88 -6.68
C GLU A 74 -33.20 -34.97 -5.98
N THR A 75 -32.63 -35.85 -6.81
CA THR A 75 -31.76 -36.96 -6.39
C THR A 75 -30.46 -36.96 -7.18
N ALA A 76 -29.38 -37.47 -6.57
CA ALA A 76 -28.13 -37.79 -7.27
C ALA A 76 -27.55 -39.10 -6.73
N ASP A 77 -26.91 -39.88 -7.60
CA ASP A 77 -26.31 -41.16 -7.26
C ASP A 77 -24.80 -41.02 -7.05
N LEU A 78 -24.35 -41.25 -5.81
CA LEU A 78 -22.94 -41.32 -5.47
C LEU A 78 -22.46 -42.77 -5.65
N GLN A 79 -21.45 -42.96 -6.50
CA GLN A 79 -20.80 -44.26 -6.70
C GLN A 79 -19.54 -44.34 -5.85
N ALA A 80 -19.44 -45.37 -5.01
CA ALA A 80 -18.25 -45.63 -4.22
C ALA A 80 -17.24 -46.46 -5.03
N LYS A 81 -15.97 -46.03 -5.03
CA LYS A 81 -14.86 -46.74 -5.66
C LYS A 81 -13.83 -47.13 -4.61
N TYR A 82 -13.51 -48.41 -4.55
CA TYR A 82 -12.43 -48.93 -3.71
C TYR A 82 -11.23 -49.21 -4.62
N HIS A 83 -10.19 -48.38 -4.50
CA HIS A 83 -9.24 -48.13 -5.58
C HIS A 83 -9.97 -47.80 -6.90
N ASP A 84 -9.62 -48.49 -7.99
CA ASP A 84 -10.20 -48.30 -9.33
C ASP A 84 -11.48 -49.13 -9.56
N ARG A 85 -11.95 -49.91 -8.58
CA ARG A 85 -13.13 -50.78 -8.72
C ARG A 85 -14.38 -50.11 -8.16
N GLU A 86 -15.39 -49.97 -9.02
CA GLU A 86 -16.75 -49.61 -8.61
C GLU A 86 -17.35 -50.68 -7.69
N MET A 87 -17.93 -50.21 -6.58
CA MET A 87 -18.57 -51.07 -5.59
C MET A 87 -20.07 -51.19 -5.84
N ASN A 88 -20.66 -52.31 -5.44
CA ASN A 88 -22.10 -52.38 -5.29
C ASN A 88 -22.51 -51.50 -4.10
N SER A 89 -23.28 -50.44 -4.35
CA SER A 89 -23.70 -49.47 -3.32
C SER A 89 -24.58 -50.05 -2.21
N ALA A 90 -25.08 -51.28 -2.34
CA ALA A 90 -25.74 -52.03 -1.27
C ALA A 90 -24.75 -52.65 -0.25
N ASN A 91 -23.47 -52.77 -0.59
CA ASN A 91 -22.40 -53.31 0.26
C ASN A 91 -21.53 -52.19 0.88
N VAL A 92 -22.05 -50.96 0.92
CA VAL A 92 -21.37 -49.77 1.42
C VAL A 92 -22.28 -49.13 2.46
N ASP A 93 -21.75 -48.79 3.63
CA ASP A 93 -22.51 -48.12 4.67
C ASP A 93 -22.62 -46.63 4.34
N TRP A 94 -23.85 -46.15 4.12
CA TRP A 94 -24.12 -44.76 3.77
C TRP A 94 -24.75 -44.00 4.94
N LYS A 95 -24.20 -42.84 5.27
CA LYS A 95 -24.70 -41.96 6.35
C LYS A 95 -24.81 -40.52 5.88
N SER A 96 -25.88 -39.84 6.28
CA SER A 96 -25.99 -38.37 6.20
C SER A 96 -25.67 -37.75 7.56
N SER A 97 -24.98 -36.60 7.57
CA SER A 97 -24.77 -35.80 8.78
C SER A 97 -26.04 -35.07 9.23
N ASP A 98 -26.99 -34.80 8.32
CA ASP A 98 -28.30 -34.19 8.62
C ASP A 98 -29.36 -34.74 7.65
N THR A 99 -30.16 -35.69 8.12
CA THR A 99 -31.24 -36.31 7.35
C THR A 99 -32.45 -35.39 7.11
N SER A 100 -32.51 -34.22 7.75
CA SER A 100 -33.51 -33.20 7.44
C SER A 100 -33.15 -32.40 6.19
N VAL A 101 -31.84 -32.24 5.91
CA VAL A 101 -31.31 -31.61 4.69
C VAL A 101 -31.36 -32.60 3.53
N ALA A 102 -30.66 -33.73 3.63
CA ALA A 102 -30.71 -34.80 2.63
C ALA A 102 -30.57 -36.21 3.24
N THR A 103 -31.29 -37.18 2.69
CA THR A 103 -31.14 -38.60 3.03
C THR A 103 -30.37 -39.33 1.95
N VAL A 104 -29.63 -40.38 2.31
CA VAL A 104 -28.96 -41.29 1.36
C VAL A 104 -29.46 -42.72 1.57
N LYS A 105 -29.63 -43.47 0.47
CA LYS A 105 -29.93 -44.90 0.49
C LYS A 105 -29.25 -45.56 -0.71
N ASN A 106 -28.38 -46.54 -0.47
CA ASN A 106 -27.64 -47.28 -1.50
C ASN A 106 -26.93 -46.35 -2.52
N GLY A 107 -26.29 -45.28 -2.05
CA GLY A 107 -25.64 -44.26 -2.90
C GLY A 107 -26.57 -43.17 -3.44
N THR A 108 -27.88 -43.43 -3.58
CA THR A 108 -28.85 -42.41 -4.00
C THR A 108 -29.12 -41.41 -2.87
N VAL A 109 -28.70 -40.17 -3.08
CA VAL A 109 -29.01 -39.01 -2.23
C VAL A 109 -30.35 -38.41 -2.66
N THR A 110 -31.18 -37.98 -1.71
CA THR A 110 -32.46 -37.29 -1.93
C THR A 110 -32.52 -36.01 -1.11
N ALA A 111 -32.69 -34.88 -1.79
CA ALA A 111 -32.74 -33.55 -1.18
C ALA A 111 -34.12 -33.25 -0.55
N ARG A 112 -34.15 -32.77 0.70
CA ARG A 112 -35.38 -32.57 1.49
C ARG A 112 -35.63 -31.12 1.93
N LYS A 113 -34.59 -30.43 2.42
CA LYS A 113 -34.68 -29.07 2.94
C LYS A 113 -33.39 -28.32 2.62
N GLY A 114 -33.50 -27.02 2.33
CA GLY A 114 -32.35 -26.14 2.10
C GLY A 114 -31.33 -26.18 3.25
N GLY A 115 -30.04 -26.20 2.89
CA GLY A 115 -28.92 -26.34 3.81
C GLY A 115 -27.81 -27.25 3.27
N THR A 116 -26.78 -27.48 4.08
CA THR A 116 -25.61 -28.31 3.74
C THR A 116 -25.48 -29.51 4.68
N CYS A 117 -25.19 -30.69 4.13
CA CYS A 117 -24.87 -31.89 4.92
C CYS A 117 -23.78 -32.74 4.24
N THR A 118 -22.99 -33.46 5.02
CA THR A 118 -22.03 -34.44 4.49
C THR A 118 -22.69 -35.80 4.33
N ILE A 119 -22.51 -36.42 3.17
CA ILE A 119 -22.79 -37.84 2.94
C ILE A 119 -21.47 -38.60 3.05
N THR A 120 -21.40 -39.54 3.99
CA THR A 120 -20.25 -40.42 4.21
C THR A 120 -20.58 -41.82 3.68
N ALA A 121 -19.69 -42.37 2.87
CA ALA A 121 -19.62 -43.80 2.55
C ALA A 121 -18.54 -44.46 3.40
N SER A 122 -18.80 -45.65 3.95
CA SER A 122 -17.83 -46.41 4.73
C SER A 122 -17.84 -47.92 4.48
N ILE A 123 -16.71 -48.57 4.76
CA ILE A 123 -16.50 -50.02 4.68
C ILE A 123 -15.76 -50.47 5.93
N GLU A 124 -16.28 -51.48 6.63
CA GLU A 124 -15.63 -52.16 7.76
C GLU A 124 -15.06 -51.18 8.83
N ASP A 125 -15.77 -50.06 9.07
CA ASP A 125 -15.39 -48.90 9.89
C ASP A 125 -14.07 -48.16 9.57
N ASN A 126 -13.15 -48.81 8.83
CA ASN A 126 -11.77 -48.36 8.60
C ASN A 126 -11.60 -47.47 7.37
N TRP A 127 -12.45 -47.62 6.35
CA TRP A 127 -12.37 -46.84 5.11
C TRP A 127 -13.55 -45.89 4.99
N LYS A 128 -13.30 -44.61 4.69
CA LYS A 128 -14.31 -43.55 4.61
C LYS A 128 -14.05 -42.62 3.43
N ALA A 129 -15.12 -42.22 2.75
CA ALA A 129 -15.13 -41.17 1.75
C ALA A 129 -16.33 -40.26 1.96
N GLU A 130 -16.20 -38.97 1.67
CA GLU A 130 -17.20 -37.95 1.99
C GLU A 130 -17.54 -37.09 0.78
N CYS A 131 -18.84 -36.77 0.65
CA CYS A 131 -19.38 -35.84 -0.33
C CYS A 131 -20.15 -34.73 0.38
N SER A 132 -19.84 -33.47 0.08
CA SER A 132 -20.58 -32.31 0.59
C SER A 132 -21.82 -32.05 -0.25
N VAL A 133 -23.02 -32.26 0.30
CA VAL A 133 -24.31 -32.04 -0.37
C VAL A 133 -24.88 -30.69 0.04
N THR A 134 -25.15 -29.83 -0.94
CA THR A 134 -25.84 -28.55 -0.76
C THR A 134 -27.24 -28.63 -1.34
N VAL A 135 -28.27 -28.60 -0.50
CA VAL A 135 -29.65 -28.48 -0.97
C VAL A 135 -29.97 -27.02 -1.15
N VAL A 136 -30.24 -26.63 -2.40
CA VAL A 136 -30.52 -25.27 -2.80
C VAL A 136 -31.95 -24.92 -2.43
N SER A 137 -32.08 -23.98 -1.49
CA SER A 137 -33.28 -23.19 -1.26
C SER A 137 -33.14 -21.83 -1.94
N GLY A 138 -34.26 -21.15 -2.16
CA GLY A 138 -34.23 -19.71 -2.47
C GLY A 138 -33.63 -18.88 -1.32
N GLU A 139 -33.66 -19.36 -0.09
CA GLU A 139 -32.95 -18.73 1.03
C GLU A 139 -31.46 -19.10 1.01
N ILE A 140 -30.58 -18.10 1.09
CA ILE A 140 -29.12 -18.24 1.08
C ILE A 140 -28.55 -17.86 2.45
N TYR A 141 -27.97 -18.84 3.16
CA TYR A 141 -27.36 -18.70 4.48
C TYR A 141 -25.84 -18.89 4.47
N SER A 142 -25.26 -19.42 3.41
CA SER A 142 -23.83 -19.74 3.31
C SER A 142 -23.22 -19.33 1.96
N VAL A 143 -21.88 -19.30 1.91
CA VAL A 143 -21.13 -19.10 0.65
C VAL A 143 -21.34 -20.27 -0.31
N GLN A 144 -21.55 -21.49 0.21
CA GLN A 144 -21.81 -22.66 -0.62
C GLN A 144 -23.20 -22.57 -1.28
N ASP A 145 -24.21 -22.09 -0.55
CA ASP A 145 -25.55 -21.83 -1.07
C ASP A 145 -25.47 -20.80 -2.22
N LEU A 146 -24.66 -19.74 -2.05
CA LEU A 146 -24.46 -18.71 -3.07
C LEU A 146 -23.72 -19.25 -4.31
N LYS A 147 -22.72 -20.13 -4.14
CA LYS A 147 -22.07 -20.83 -5.26
C LYS A 147 -23.05 -21.71 -6.05
N ALA A 148 -23.97 -22.36 -5.34
CA ALA A 148 -24.95 -23.26 -5.94
C ALA A 148 -26.02 -22.55 -6.79
N VAL A 149 -26.17 -21.23 -6.68
CA VAL A 149 -27.03 -20.40 -7.55
C VAL A 149 -26.69 -20.60 -9.03
N SER A 150 -25.40 -20.76 -9.36
CA SER A 150 -24.95 -20.99 -10.75
C SER A 150 -25.48 -22.29 -11.36
N LYS A 151 -25.89 -23.28 -10.56
CA LYS A 151 -26.48 -24.53 -11.06
C LYS A 151 -27.97 -24.38 -11.42
N TYR A 152 -28.65 -23.39 -10.85
CA TYR A 152 -30.10 -23.17 -11.03
C TYR A 152 -30.40 -21.70 -11.35
N PRO A 153 -29.84 -21.13 -12.43
CA PRO A 153 -29.81 -19.68 -12.70
C PRO A 153 -31.19 -19.03 -12.94
N SER A 154 -32.27 -19.81 -13.01
CA SER A 154 -33.65 -19.32 -13.19
C SER A 154 -34.47 -19.24 -11.90
N ASP A 155 -33.93 -19.71 -10.77
CA ASP A 155 -34.66 -19.71 -9.49
C ASP A 155 -34.59 -18.34 -8.79
N ASN A 156 -35.46 -18.15 -7.79
CA ASN A 156 -35.54 -16.93 -7.01
C ASN A 156 -34.81 -17.06 -5.68
N TYR A 157 -33.96 -16.10 -5.38
CA TYR A 157 -33.02 -16.12 -4.26
C TYR A 157 -33.14 -14.91 -3.34
N VAL A 158 -32.91 -15.12 -2.05
CA VAL A 158 -32.90 -14.10 -1.00
C VAL A 158 -31.72 -14.36 -0.06
N LEU A 159 -30.85 -13.37 0.15
CA LEU A 159 -29.82 -13.46 1.20
C LEU A 159 -30.46 -13.37 2.58
N MET A 160 -30.05 -14.25 3.49
CA MET A 160 -30.53 -14.29 4.88
C MET A 160 -29.49 -13.79 5.89
N LYS A 161 -28.26 -13.52 5.44
CA LYS A 161 -27.19 -12.89 6.24
C LYS A 161 -26.14 -12.25 5.34
N ASP A 162 -25.25 -11.44 5.94
CA ASP A 162 -24.02 -11.01 5.28
C ASP A 162 -23.10 -12.22 5.04
N LEU A 163 -22.55 -12.33 3.82
CA LEU A 163 -21.64 -13.38 3.39
C LEU A 163 -20.25 -12.82 3.13
N ASP A 164 -19.21 -13.54 3.54
CA ASP A 164 -17.82 -13.21 3.23
C ASP A 164 -17.19 -14.33 2.41
N LEU A 165 -16.78 -14.01 1.18
CA LEU A 165 -16.16 -14.94 0.23
C LEU A 165 -14.67 -15.20 0.52
N GLY A 166 -14.12 -14.58 1.58
CA GLY A 166 -12.77 -14.86 2.07
C GLY A 166 -11.64 -14.24 1.24
N ASN A 167 -11.93 -13.53 0.14
CA ASN A 167 -10.96 -13.11 -0.88
C ASN A 167 -10.38 -14.27 -1.71
N GLU A 168 -11.09 -15.40 -1.74
CA GLU A 168 -10.84 -16.49 -2.67
C GLU A 168 -11.39 -16.17 -4.06
N GLU A 169 -10.86 -16.84 -5.08
CA GLU A 169 -11.24 -16.59 -6.47
C GLU A 169 -12.72 -16.95 -6.73
N TRP A 170 -13.46 -16.01 -7.31
CA TRP A 170 -14.88 -16.13 -7.57
C TRP A 170 -15.19 -16.39 -9.04
N THR A 171 -15.93 -17.46 -9.31
CA THR A 171 -16.57 -17.71 -10.61
C THR A 171 -17.89 -16.95 -10.67
N PRO A 172 -18.07 -15.97 -11.60
CA PRO A 172 -19.29 -15.18 -11.68
C PRO A 172 -20.56 -16.01 -11.87
N ILE A 173 -21.65 -15.62 -11.22
CA ILE A 173 -22.97 -16.25 -11.40
C ILE A 173 -23.55 -15.83 -12.75
N GLY A 174 -23.92 -16.80 -13.57
CA GLY A 174 -24.42 -16.55 -14.92
C GLY A 174 -23.30 -16.26 -15.92
N THR A 175 -23.22 -17.07 -16.96
CA THR A 175 -22.20 -16.99 -18.03
C THR A 175 -22.81 -16.47 -19.33
N SER A 176 -21.98 -16.28 -20.37
CA SER A 176 -22.48 -15.88 -21.70
C SER A 176 -23.40 -16.91 -22.34
N SER A 177 -23.22 -18.21 -22.04
CA SER A 177 -24.08 -19.31 -22.51
C SER A 177 -25.26 -19.59 -21.58
N GLU A 178 -25.07 -19.44 -20.26
CA GLU A 178 -26.07 -19.71 -19.23
C GLU A 178 -26.24 -18.48 -18.33
N PRO A 179 -26.94 -17.43 -18.77
CA PRO A 179 -27.11 -16.20 -17.99
C PRO A 179 -28.00 -16.46 -16.77
N PHE A 180 -27.80 -15.66 -15.71
CA PHE A 180 -28.76 -15.61 -14.61
C PHE A 180 -30.07 -14.98 -15.09
N THR A 181 -31.20 -15.65 -14.84
CA THR A 181 -32.54 -15.31 -15.35
C THR A 181 -33.62 -15.21 -14.26
N GLY A 182 -33.33 -15.64 -13.03
CA GLY A 182 -34.24 -15.53 -11.91
C GLY A 182 -34.21 -14.18 -11.20
N LYS A 183 -34.64 -14.18 -9.93
CA LYS A 183 -34.57 -13.02 -9.04
C LYS A 183 -33.50 -13.23 -7.97
N PHE A 184 -32.76 -12.19 -7.61
CA PHE A 184 -31.80 -12.20 -6.50
C PHE A 184 -32.00 -10.97 -5.63
N ASP A 185 -32.53 -11.18 -4.44
CA ASP A 185 -32.76 -10.16 -3.43
C ASP A 185 -31.66 -10.23 -2.35
N GLY A 186 -30.79 -9.23 -2.32
CA GLY A 186 -29.77 -9.09 -1.29
C GLY A 186 -30.33 -8.83 0.10
N ASN A 187 -31.62 -8.50 0.24
CA ASN A 187 -32.34 -8.30 1.50
C ASN A 187 -31.68 -7.32 2.48
N GLY A 188 -30.88 -6.38 1.97
CA GLY A 188 -30.06 -5.46 2.77
C GLY A 188 -28.72 -6.03 3.24
N HIS A 189 -28.46 -7.31 2.98
CA HIS A 189 -27.19 -7.96 3.26
C HIS A 189 -26.12 -7.64 2.21
N SER A 190 -24.90 -8.09 2.52
CA SER A 190 -23.70 -7.87 1.74
C SER A 190 -23.05 -9.17 1.32
N VAL A 191 -22.38 -9.14 0.17
CA VAL A 191 -21.32 -10.10 -0.19
C VAL A 191 -19.99 -9.36 -0.11
N SER A 192 -19.11 -9.76 0.82
CA SER A 192 -17.75 -9.23 0.96
C SER A 192 -16.69 -10.22 0.50
N GLY A 193 -15.45 -9.76 0.39
CA GLY A 193 -14.34 -10.61 -0.02
C GLY A 193 -14.43 -11.09 -1.47
N LEU A 194 -15.21 -10.43 -2.32
CA LEU A 194 -15.31 -10.78 -3.74
C LEU A 194 -13.96 -10.56 -4.41
N LYS A 195 -13.43 -11.59 -5.07
CA LYS A 195 -12.21 -11.48 -5.87
C LYS A 195 -12.45 -12.17 -7.22
N VAL A 196 -12.60 -11.36 -8.26
CA VAL A 196 -12.61 -11.84 -9.65
C VAL A 196 -11.36 -11.28 -10.31
N SER A 197 -10.52 -12.14 -10.88
CA SER A 197 -9.23 -11.77 -11.45
C SER A 197 -9.03 -12.28 -12.89
N GLY A 198 -7.94 -11.80 -13.51
CA GLY A 198 -7.58 -12.12 -14.89
C GLY A 198 -8.30 -11.24 -15.93
N ASN A 199 -8.18 -11.65 -17.18
CA ASN A 199 -8.59 -10.87 -18.36
C ASN A 199 -9.49 -11.73 -19.28
N ALA A 200 -10.76 -11.86 -18.89
CA ALA A 200 -11.82 -12.40 -19.74
C ALA A 200 -13.12 -11.61 -19.48
N ASP A 201 -14.14 -11.84 -20.29
CA ASP A 201 -15.33 -10.99 -20.35
C ASP A 201 -16.39 -11.33 -19.30
N CYS A 202 -17.43 -10.48 -19.18
CA CYS A 202 -18.60 -10.69 -18.33
C CYS A 202 -18.22 -10.94 -16.86
N ARG A 203 -17.64 -9.92 -16.22
CA ARG A 203 -17.09 -10.02 -14.85
C ARG A 203 -17.88 -9.22 -13.84
N GLY A 204 -18.08 -9.82 -12.67
CA GLY A 204 -18.76 -9.25 -11.50
C GLY A 204 -19.10 -10.35 -10.50
N LEU A 205 -19.95 -10.04 -9.52
CA LEU A 205 -20.61 -11.09 -8.73
C LEU A 205 -21.46 -11.99 -9.65
N PHE A 206 -22.23 -11.34 -10.54
CA PHE A 206 -22.88 -11.94 -11.70
C PHE A 206 -22.07 -11.63 -12.96
N GLY A 207 -21.86 -12.62 -13.82
CA GLY A 207 -21.17 -12.41 -15.09
C GLY A 207 -22.12 -11.83 -16.12
N LYS A 208 -23.22 -12.54 -16.37
CA LYS A 208 -24.31 -12.10 -17.26
C LYS A 208 -25.69 -12.33 -16.63
N THR A 209 -26.57 -11.34 -16.75
CA THR A 209 -28.00 -11.45 -16.43
C THR A 209 -28.87 -11.26 -17.68
N LYS A 210 -30.00 -11.97 -17.76
CA LYS A 210 -30.98 -11.84 -18.84
C LYS A 210 -32.40 -12.00 -18.31
N ASN A 211 -33.31 -11.05 -18.55
CA ASN A 211 -34.68 -11.07 -17.99
C ASN A 211 -34.74 -11.15 -16.43
N ALA A 212 -33.64 -10.80 -15.75
CA ALA A 212 -33.48 -11.03 -14.31
C ALA A 212 -33.82 -9.79 -13.46
N GLU A 213 -33.95 -9.99 -12.15
CA GLU A 213 -34.08 -8.93 -11.16
C GLU A 213 -32.99 -9.08 -10.08
N ILE A 214 -32.11 -8.11 -9.94
CA ILE A 214 -31.10 -8.05 -8.86
C ILE A 214 -31.45 -6.85 -7.98
N THR A 215 -31.68 -7.05 -6.68
CA THR A 215 -32.09 -5.96 -5.79
C THR A 215 -31.46 -5.99 -4.40
N ARG A 216 -31.48 -4.85 -3.70
CA ARG A 216 -31.16 -4.67 -2.27
C ARG A 216 -29.82 -5.27 -1.80
N LEU A 217 -28.78 -5.21 -2.64
CA LEU A 217 -27.51 -5.90 -2.44
C LEU A 217 -26.32 -4.94 -2.31
N SER A 218 -25.40 -5.20 -1.37
CA SER A 218 -24.10 -4.51 -1.29
C SER A 218 -22.93 -5.46 -1.59
N VAL A 219 -21.98 -5.08 -2.45
CA VAL A 219 -20.81 -5.90 -2.80
C VAL A 219 -19.49 -5.21 -2.43
N TYR A 220 -18.55 -5.94 -1.83
CA TYR A 220 -17.22 -5.46 -1.46
C TYR A 220 -16.13 -6.43 -1.96
N GLY A 221 -15.02 -5.89 -2.48
CA GLY A 221 -13.90 -6.70 -2.95
C GLY A 221 -13.09 -6.04 -4.08
N SER A 222 -12.70 -6.84 -5.07
CA SER A 222 -12.05 -6.40 -6.31
C SER A 222 -12.49 -7.24 -7.50
N VAL A 223 -12.74 -6.60 -8.63
CA VAL A 223 -13.12 -7.26 -9.89
C VAL A 223 -12.19 -6.75 -11.00
N SER A 224 -11.48 -7.66 -11.67
CA SER A 224 -10.77 -7.37 -12.93
C SER A 224 -11.32 -8.18 -14.10
N GLY A 225 -11.27 -7.62 -15.31
CA GLY A 225 -11.72 -8.32 -16.53
C GLY A 225 -11.21 -7.73 -17.84
N HIS A 226 -11.66 -8.32 -18.94
CA HIS A 226 -11.42 -7.81 -20.29
C HIS A 226 -12.56 -6.87 -20.71
N GLU A 227 -13.66 -7.40 -21.26
CA GLU A 227 -14.88 -6.66 -21.61
C GLU A 227 -16.03 -6.92 -20.61
N TYR A 228 -16.98 -6.00 -20.49
CA TYR A 228 -18.19 -6.12 -19.66
C TYR A 228 -17.88 -6.40 -18.19
N VAL A 229 -17.26 -5.42 -17.53
CA VAL A 229 -16.75 -5.53 -16.16
C VAL A 229 -17.56 -4.62 -15.24
N GLY A 230 -18.26 -5.20 -14.25
CA GLY A 230 -19.03 -4.47 -13.25
C GLY A 230 -18.89 -5.06 -11.85
N GLY A 231 -19.12 -4.26 -10.80
CA GLY A 231 -19.06 -4.76 -9.42
C GLY A 231 -20.19 -5.74 -9.06
N ILE A 232 -21.40 -5.51 -9.61
CA ILE A 232 -22.57 -6.37 -9.39
C ILE A 232 -22.75 -7.29 -10.60
N VAL A 233 -22.84 -6.73 -11.81
CA VAL A 233 -23.12 -7.48 -13.05
C VAL A 233 -22.12 -7.09 -14.15
N GLY A 234 -21.56 -8.05 -14.87
CA GLY A 234 -20.75 -7.75 -16.07
C GLY A 234 -21.60 -7.21 -17.22
N LEU A 235 -22.51 -8.04 -17.74
CA LEU A 235 -23.46 -7.69 -18.81
C LEU A 235 -24.91 -7.94 -18.35
N ALA A 236 -25.77 -6.93 -18.47
CA ALA A 236 -27.20 -7.06 -18.16
C ALA A 236 -28.06 -6.87 -19.42
N GLU A 237 -28.89 -7.86 -19.76
CA GLU A 237 -29.82 -7.86 -20.90
C GLU A 237 -31.28 -7.90 -20.42
N ASN A 238 -32.12 -6.96 -20.87
CA ASN A 238 -33.56 -6.87 -20.55
C ASN A 238 -33.87 -7.14 -19.05
N SER A 239 -33.01 -6.65 -18.16
CA SER A 239 -33.03 -6.97 -16.73
C SER A 239 -33.36 -5.73 -15.88
N SER A 240 -33.53 -5.93 -14.59
CA SER A 240 -33.66 -4.84 -13.61
C SER A 240 -32.61 -4.98 -12.50
N VAL A 241 -31.95 -3.87 -12.17
CA VAL A 241 -30.97 -3.80 -11.08
C VAL A 241 -31.30 -2.60 -10.21
N SER A 242 -31.78 -2.85 -8.98
CA SER A 242 -32.32 -1.78 -8.12
C SER A 242 -31.76 -1.79 -6.71
N TYR A 243 -31.51 -0.61 -6.13
CA TYR A 243 -30.97 -0.52 -4.76
C TYR A 243 -29.71 -1.38 -4.54
N CYS A 244 -28.83 -1.45 -5.55
CA CYS A 244 -27.57 -2.19 -5.47
C CYS A 244 -26.39 -1.23 -5.28
N VAL A 245 -25.43 -1.64 -4.45
CA VAL A 245 -24.28 -0.80 -4.09
C VAL A 245 -22.96 -1.54 -4.30
N ASN A 246 -22.12 -1.02 -5.19
CA ASN A 246 -20.75 -1.49 -5.34
C ASN A 246 -19.78 -0.69 -4.45
N TYR A 247 -19.00 -1.40 -3.64
CA TYR A 247 -17.79 -0.90 -2.96
C TYR A 247 -16.50 -1.55 -3.48
N ALA A 248 -16.59 -2.54 -4.38
CA ALA A 248 -15.43 -3.23 -4.93
C ALA A 248 -14.63 -2.33 -5.88
N GLY A 249 -13.30 -2.44 -5.85
CA GLY A 249 -12.44 -1.80 -6.85
C GLY A 249 -12.57 -2.51 -8.19
N ILE A 250 -12.89 -1.79 -9.26
CA ILE A 250 -13.16 -2.34 -10.59
C ILE A 250 -12.03 -1.92 -11.54
N SER A 251 -11.42 -2.88 -12.23
CA SER A 251 -10.50 -2.62 -13.35
C SER A 251 -10.85 -3.45 -14.58
N GLY A 252 -10.69 -2.90 -15.78
CA GLY A 252 -10.89 -3.69 -16.99
C GLY A 252 -10.24 -3.10 -18.22
N THR A 253 -10.38 -3.81 -19.34
CA THR A 253 -9.96 -3.29 -20.64
C THR A 253 -11.07 -2.43 -21.22
N ASP A 254 -12.24 -2.98 -21.51
CA ASP A 254 -13.36 -2.25 -22.10
C ASP A 254 -14.71 -2.52 -21.41
N GLN A 255 -15.69 -1.65 -21.64
CA GLN A 255 -17.03 -1.69 -21.04
C GLN A 255 -16.99 -1.86 -19.52
N VAL A 256 -16.23 -0.99 -18.85
CA VAL A 256 -16.00 -1.03 -17.40
C VAL A 256 -16.94 -0.05 -16.68
N GLY A 257 -17.77 -0.59 -15.78
CA GLY A 257 -18.73 0.15 -14.97
C GLY A 257 -18.60 -0.12 -13.48
N GLY A 258 -18.99 0.82 -12.63
CA GLY A 258 -18.97 0.60 -11.18
C GLY A 258 -19.96 -0.46 -10.70
N VAL A 259 -21.19 -0.47 -11.22
CA VAL A 259 -22.27 -1.38 -10.80
C VAL A 259 -22.52 -2.44 -11.87
N ILE A 260 -22.73 -2.01 -13.11
CA ILE A 260 -22.97 -2.89 -14.27
C ILE A 260 -21.93 -2.56 -15.34
N GLY A 261 -21.27 -3.53 -15.98
CA GLY A 261 -20.35 -3.24 -17.09
C GLY A 261 -21.07 -2.61 -18.28
N ARG A 262 -22.07 -3.29 -18.84
CA ARG A 262 -22.96 -2.75 -19.90
C ARG A 262 -24.43 -3.06 -19.64
N CYS A 263 -25.30 -2.07 -19.88
CA CYS A 263 -26.75 -2.21 -19.76
C CYS A 263 -27.41 -2.28 -21.14
N TYR A 264 -27.94 -3.44 -21.50
CA TYR A 264 -28.75 -3.68 -22.70
C TYR A 264 -30.21 -3.82 -22.32
N GLU A 265 -31.07 -2.89 -22.79
CA GLU A 265 -32.51 -2.83 -22.50
C GLU A 265 -32.87 -2.91 -20.99
N THR A 266 -31.89 -2.61 -20.15
CA THR A 266 -31.90 -2.86 -18.70
C THR A 266 -32.18 -1.56 -17.94
N ALA A 267 -33.03 -1.65 -16.92
CA ALA A 267 -33.29 -0.56 -15.99
C ALA A 267 -32.39 -0.68 -14.75
N MET A 268 -31.55 0.32 -14.51
CA MET A 268 -30.74 0.45 -13.31
C MET A 268 -31.24 1.64 -12.49
N GLU A 269 -31.78 1.36 -11.30
CA GLU A 269 -32.50 2.36 -10.49
C GLU A 269 -32.00 2.42 -9.04
N TYR A 270 -31.74 3.62 -8.52
CA TYR A 270 -31.25 3.79 -7.15
C TYR A 270 -29.97 2.99 -6.84
N CYS A 271 -29.07 2.86 -7.82
CA CYS A 271 -27.81 2.13 -7.66
C CYS A 271 -26.64 3.08 -7.36
N MET A 272 -25.71 2.65 -6.51
CA MET A 272 -24.55 3.44 -6.13
C MET A 272 -23.23 2.72 -6.41
N ASN A 273 -22.26 3.44 -6.96
CA ASN A 273 -20.86 3.03 -6.94
C ASN A 273 -20.07 3.88 -5.94
N ALA A 274 -19.26 3.22 -5.10
CA ALA A 274 -18.31 3.83 -4.19
C ALA A 274 -16.89 3.23 -4.30
N GLY A 275 -16.71 2.17 -5.11
CA GLY A 275 -15.39 1.64 -5.46
C GLY A 275 -14.75 2.42 -6.62
N ASN A 276 -13.43 2.50 -6.67
CA ASN A 276 -12.75 3.14 -7.81
C ASN A 276 -12.94 2.28 -9.07
N VAL A 277 -13.08 2.94 -10.23
CA VAL A 277 -13.30 2.30 -11.54
C VAL A 277 -12.17 2.73 -12.48
N SER A 278 -11.46 1.78 -13.11
CA SER A 278 -10.46 2.08 -14.12
C SER A 278 -10.57 1.23 -15.40
N ALA A 279 -10.50 1.86 -16.56
CA ALA A 279 -10.48 1.21 -17.88
C ALA A 279 -9.30 1.69 -18.72
N SER A 280 -8.85 0.88 -19.68
CA SER A 280 -7.80 1.25 -20.66
C SER A 280 -8.32 1.42 -22.10
N GLY A 281 -9.49 0.87 -22.41
CA GLY A 281 -10.11 0.82 -23.74
C GLY A 281 -11.17 1.89 -23.99
N ARG A 282 -12.27 1.51 -24.66
CA ARG A 282 -13.29 2.43 -25.20
C ARG A 282 -14.11 3.10 -24.11
N ALA A 283 -14.89 2.37 -23.32
CA ALA A 283 -15.90 2.95 -22.42
C ALA A 283 -15.62 2.71 -20.93
N CYS A 284 -15.65 3.79 -20.14
CA CYS A 284 -15.50 3.78 -18.69
C CYS A 284 -16.58 4.64 -18.04
N GLY A 285 -17.37 4.06 -17.14
CA GLY A 285 -18.45 4.75 -16.44
C GLY A 285 -18.40 4.54 -14.92
N GLY A 286 -18.58 5.62 -14.15
CA GLY A 286 -18.63 5.52 -12.70
C GLY A 286 -19.74 4.61 -12.17
N VAL A 287 -20.83 4.40 -12.92
CA VAL A 287 -21.91 3.44 -12.57
C VAL A 287 -22.08 2.36 -13.64
N THR A 288 -22.07 2.69 -14.94
CA THR A 288 -22.11 1.71 -16.04
C THR A 288 -21.37 2.20 -17.27
N ALA A 289 -20.73 1.35 -18.07
CA ALA A 289 -19.90 1.86 -19.17
C ALA A 289 -20.72 2.36 -20.36
N ASP A 290 -21.81 1.66 -20.72
CA ASP A 290 -22.66 2.02 -21.87
C ASP A 290 -24.11 1.59 -21.61
N LEU A 291 -25.04 2.40 -22.11
CA LEU A 291 -26.48 2.16 -22.08
C LEU A 291 -26.95 1.94 -23.51
N TYR A 292 -27.05 0.67 -23.95
CA TYR A 292 -27.28 0.31 -25.35
C TYR A 292 -27.99 -1.04 -25.55
N PRO A 293 -29.07 -1.11 -26.34
CA PRO A 293 -30.00 -0.05 -26.68
C PRO A 293 -30.96 0.18 -25.51
N SER A 294 -31.63 1.34 -25.46
CA SER A 294 -32.71 1.64 -24.50
C SER A 294 -32.40 1.47 -23.00
N GLY A 295 -31.14 1.25 -22.62
CA GLY A 295 -30.71 1.09 -21.23
C GLY A 295 -30.95 2.36 -20.40
N LYS A 296 -31.24 2.21 -19.10
CA LYS A 296 -31.63 3.33 -18.24
C LYS A 296 -30.77 3.38 -16.98
N ALA A 297 -30.26 4.56 -16.66
CA ALA A 297 -29.69 4.89 -15.35
C ALA A 297 -30.55 5.97 -14.70
N ILE A 298 -31.23 5.62 -13.61
CA ILE A 298 -32.21 6.50 -12.95
C ILE A 298 -31.90 6.59 -11.45
N PHE A 299 -31.75 7.81 -10.91
CA PHE A 299 -31.40 8.03 -9.50
C PHE A 299 -30.10 7.33 -9.06
N CYS A 300 -29.13 7.16 -9.96
CA CYS A 300 -27.85 6.51 -9.64
C CYS A 300 -26.82 7.51 -9.10
N LEU A 301 -25.93 7.05 -8.22
CA LEU A 301 -24.91 7.85 -7.57
C LEU A 301 -23.50 7.28 -7.77
N ASN A 302 -22.54 8.09 -8.18
CA ASN A 302 -21.12 7.74 -8.14
C ASN A 302 -20.35 8.54 -7.09
N LEU A 303 -19.64 7.82 -6.21
CA LEU A 303 -18.71 8.29 -5.19
C LEU A 303 -17.28 7.76 -5.41
N GLY A 304 -17.09 6.78 -6.30
CA GLY A 304 -15.79 6.19 -6.63
C GLY A 304 -15.05 6.94 -7.73
N ALA A 305 -13.73 7.09 -7.60
CA ALA A 305 -12.94 7.79 -8.61
C ALA A 305 -12.93 7.02 -9.94
N VAL A 306 -13.11 7.73 -11.05
CA VAL A 306 -13.16 7.17 -12.40
C VAL A 306 -11.87 7.51 -13.16
N LEU A 307 -11.18 6.50 -13.68
CA LEU A 307 -10.04 6.63 -14.58
C LEU A 307 -10.37 5.92 -15.91
N GLY A 308 -10.72 6.69 -16.93
CA GLY A 308 -11.03 6.15 -18.25
C GLY A 308 -9.84 6.00 -19.19
N GLY A 309 -10.04 5.21 -20.24
CA GLY A 309 -9.06 4.88 -21.25
C GLY A 309 -9.02 5.90 -22.38
N ASN A 310 -9.35 5.43 -23.59
CA ASN A 310 -8.98 6.08 -24.85
C ASN A 310 -10.12 6.78 -25.60
N GLU A 311 -11.39 6.47 -25.33
CA GLU A 311 -12.52 7.03 -26.10
C GLU A 311 -13.57 7.76 -25.26
N LEU A 312 -14.26 7.08 -24.35
CA LEU A 312 -15.47 7.57 -23.69
C LEU A 312 -15.41 7.38 -22.17
N THR A 313 -15.35 8.50 -21.42
CA THR A 313 -15.28 8.46 -19.95
C THR A 313 -16.37 9.31 -19.30
N GLY A 314 -17.15 8.75 -18.37
CA GLY A 314 -18.11 9.57 -17.63
C GLY A 314 -18.31 9.19 -16.18
N GLY A 315 -18.68 10.18 -15.38
CA GLY A 315 -18.93 10.02 -13.95
C GLY A 315 -20.10 9.11 -13.58
N ILE A 316 -21.06 8.95 -14.50
CA ILE A 316 -22.15 7.96 -14.42
C ILE A 316 -21.96 6.92 -15.53
N THR A 317 -21.80 7.37 -16.78
CA THR A 317 -21.69 6.47 -17.94
C THR A 317 -20.63 6.88 -18.96
N GLY A 318 -19.97 5.93 -19.60
CA GLY A 318 -19.05 6.21 -20.71
C GLY A 318 -19.83 6.67 -21.94
N GLY A 319 -20.69 5.80 -22.46
CA GLY A 319 -21.63 6.08 -23.56
C GLY A 319 -23.10 5.96 -23.14
N SER A 320 -24.00 6.45 -24.00
CA SER A 320 -25.45 6.25 -23.83
C SER A 320 -26.14 6.07 -25.19
N THR A 321 -25.67 5.11 -25.98
CA THR A 321 -26.13 4.90 -27.35
C THR A 321 -27.59 4.43 -27.37
N SER A 322 -28.54 5.36 -27.56
CA SER A 322 -30.00 5.19 -27.39
C SER A 322 -30.49 4.93 -25.95
N GLY A 323 -29.63 5.14 -24.95
CA GLY A 323 -29.97 5.01 -23.53
C GLY A 323 -30.55 6.29 -22.89
N THR A 324 -30.90 6.22 -21.61
CA THR A 324 -31.41 7.35 -20.81
C THR A 324 -30.67 7.51 -19.49
N VAL A 325 -30.31 8.75 -19.13
CA VAL A 325 -29.68 9.11 -17.84
C VAL A 325 -30.54 10.19 -17.18
N THR A 326 -31.13 9.89 -16.02
CA THR A 326 -32.14 10.74 -15.37
C THR A 326 -31.90 10.82 -13.86
N SER A 327 -31.89 12.03 -13.30
CA SER A 327 -31.73 12.25 -11.84
C SER A 327 -30.47 11.63 -11.21
N CYS A 328 -29.41 11.42 -11.99
CA CYS A 328 -28.16 10.79 -11.55
C CYS A 328 -27.13 11.82 -11.08
N ILE A 329 -26.26 11.42 -10.14
CA ILE A 329 -25.28 12.31 -9.51
C ILE A 329 -23.89 11.70 -9.52
N ASN A 330 -22.91 12.43 -10.03
CA ASN A 330 -21.50 12.08 -9.80
C ASN A 330 -20.86 13.08 -8.83
N ALA A 331 -20.33 12.56 -7.73
CA ALA A 331 -19.59 13.31 -6.72
C ALA A 331 -18.10 12.94 -6.65
N ALA A 332 -17.59 12.17 -7.61
CA ALA A 332 -16.21 11.70 -7.66
C ALA A 332 -15.42 12.25 -8.85
N SER A 333 -14.10 12.34 -8.67
CA SER A 333 -13.19 12.82 -9.71
C SER A 333 -13.19 11.91 -10.94
N VAL A 334 -13.15 12.53 -12.12
CA VAL A 334 -13.03 11.85 -13.41
C VAL A 334 -11.67 12.21 -14.02
N SER A 335 -10.91 11.23 -14.45
CA SER A 335 -9.63 11.39 -15.16
C SER A 335 -9.60 10.41 -16.33
N TYR A 336 -8.82 10.68 -17.36
CA TYR A 336 -8.77 9.85 -18.57
C TYR A 336 -7.43 9.99 -19.30
N THR A 337 -7.08 9.02 -20.14
CA THR A 337 -5.83 9.04 -20.92
C THR A 337 -6.01 9.49 -22.37
N GLY A 338 -7.21 9.37 -22.94
CA GLY A 338 -7.56 9.84 -24.28
C GLY A 338 -9.07 9.95 -24.51
N GLY A 339 -9.48 10.62 -25.59
CA GLY A 339 -10.88 10.71 -26.01
C GLY A 339 -11.69 11.82 -25.34
N ARG A 340 -13.01 11.58 -25.21
CA ARG A 340 -14.02 12.47 -24.62
C ARG A 340 -14.28 12.09 -23.17
N ALA A 341 -14.48 13.10 -22.32
CA ALA A 341 -14.89 12.88 -20.94
C ALA A 341 -15.90 13.90 -20.43
N GLY A 342 -16.81 13.47 -19.55
CA GLY A 342 -17.78 14.35 -18.92
C GLY A 342 -18.10 13.99 -17.46
N GLY A 343 -18.62 14.98 -16.74
CA GLY A 343 -18.98 14.80 -15.32
C GLY A 343 -20.10 13.78 -15.09
N ILE A 344 -20.93 13.52 -16.11
CA ILE A 344 -22.02 12.53 -16.11
C ILE A 344 -21.79 11.49 -17.22
N ALA A 345 -21.75 11.92 -18.48
CA ALA A 345 -21.59 11.06 -19.65
C ALA A 345 -20.35 11.44 -20.48
N GLY A 346 -19.69 10.46 -21.10
CA GLY A 346 -18.55 10.68 -21.99
C GLY A 346 -18.93 11.01 -23.44
N ASP A 347 -20.09 10.53 -23.92
CA ASP A 347 -20.69 10.96 -25.19
C ASP A 347 -22.19 11.32 -25.06
N ASN A 348 -22.62 12.26 -25.89
CA ASN A 348 -24.01 12.71 -26.03
C ASN A 348 -24.38 13.05 -27.50
N ALA A 349 -23.59 12.61 -28.47
CA ALA A 349 -23.77 13.02 -29.87
C ALA A 349 -25.06 12.50 -30.55
N SER A 350 -25.80 11.60 -29.91
CA SER A 350 -27.03 10.99 -30.44
C SER A 350 -28.12 10.89 -29.36
N TYR A 351 -29.32 11.40 -29.69
CA TYR A 351 -30.63 11.18 -29.05
C TYR A 351 -31.16 12.14 -27.96
N SER A 352 -32.49 12.20 -27.92
CA SER A 352 -33.39 13.02 -27.08
C SER A 352 -33.65 12.45 -25.67
N GLY A 353 -32.77 11.57 -25.17
CA GLY A 353 -32.98 10.76 -23.95
C GLY A 353 -32.61 11.42 -22.62
N TYR A 354 -31.97 12.60 -22.63
CA TYR A 354 -31.48 13.27 -21.42
C TYR A 354 -32.60 14.04 -20.68
N ARG A 355 -33.39 13.30 -19.89
CA ARG A 355 -34.51 13.85 -19.11
C ARG A 355 -34.09 14.31 -17.72
N ALA A 356 -33.55 15.53 -17.65
CA ALA A 356 -33.47 16.40 -16.47
C ALA A 356 -32.68 15.92 -15.22
N HIS A 357 -32.39 16.89 -14.34
CA HIS A 357 -31.90 16.73 -12.96
C HIS A 357 -30.61 15.88 -12.75
N ASN A 358 -29.70 15.82 -13.72
CA ASN A 358 -28.39 15.19 -13.53
C ASN A 358 -27.37 16.20 -12.95
N TYR A 359 -26.62 15.84 -11.90
CA TYR A 359 -25.74 16.77 -11.16
C TYR A 359 -24.29 16.29 -11.01
N PHE A 360 -23.33 17.20 -11.14
CA PHE A 360 -21.90 16.92 -10.92
C PHE A 360 -21.35 17.79 -9.78
N LEU A 361 -20.68 17.20 -8.78
CA LEU A 361 -20.15 17.96 -7.64
C LEU A 361 -18.93 18.79 -8.05
N LYS A 362 -18.95 20.12 -7.86
CA LYS A 362 -17.89 21.05 -8.33
C LYS A 362 -16.49 20.79 -7.72
N THR A 363 -16.41 20.05 -6.62
CA THR A 363 -15.15 19.65 -5.97
C THR A 363 -14.54 18.37 -6.58
N ALA A 364 -15.34 17.57 -7.28
CA ALA A 364 -14.82 16.53 -8.17
C ALA A 364 -14.12 17.21 -9.35
N ARG A 365 -12.85 16.88 -9.56
CA ARG A 365 -12.07 17.43 -10.68
C ARG A 365 -12.26 16.56 -11.91
N ILE A 366 -12.39 17.19 -13.07
CA ILE A 366 -12.09 16.59 -14.37
C ILE A 366 -10.68 17.06 -14.73
N ASN A 367 -9.70 16.13 -14.77
CA ASN A 367 -8.28 16.48 -14.93
C ASN A 367 -7.77 16.19 -16.35
N ALA A 368 -8.14 16.99 -17.36
CA ALA A 368 -7.45 17.05 -18.65
C ALA A 368 -7.79 18.35 -19.42
N GLY A 369 -6.97 18.68 -20.42
CA GLY A 369 -6.93 20.01 -21.06
C GLY A 369 -7.83 20.24 -22.29
N PHE A 370 -8.84 19.41 -22.56
CA PHE A 370 -9.74 19.61 -23.71
C PHE A 370 -11.21 19.38 -23.34
N SER A 371 -12.05 20.37 -23.71
CA SER A 371 -13.52 20.36 -23.75
C SER A 371 -14.29 19.64 -22.63
N VAL A 372 -14.81 20.44 -21.70
CA VAL A 372 -16.01 20.09 -20.92
C VAL A 372 -17.24 20.18 -21.84
N ILE A 373 -17.46 19.17 -22.69
CA ILE A 373 -18.62 19.09 -23.59
C ILE A 373 -19.36 17.77 -23.36
N GLY A 374 -20.24 17.80 -22.36
CA GLY A 374 -21.48 17.05 -22.36
C GLY A 374 -22.64 18.03 -22.48
N THR A 375 -22.77 18.72 -23.63
CA THR A 375 -23.83 19.72 -23.84
C THR A 375 -25.15 19.02 -24.18
N GLY A 376 -26.19 19.22 -23.35
CA GLY A 376 -27.53 18.69 -23.65
C GLY A 376 -28.55 18.82 -22.50
N SER A 377 -29.35 19.90 -22.55
CA SER A 377 -30.68 20.13 -21.93
C SER A 377 -30.94 19.89 -20.43
N GLY A 378 -30.14 19.10 -19.70
CA GLY A 378 -30.21 19.04 -18.23
C GLY A 378 -29.53 20.26 -17.61
N THR A 379 -30.09 20.81 -16.53
CA THR A 379 -29.41 21.83 -15.73
C THR A 379 -28.17 21.23 -15.06
N ILE A 380 -27.00 21.36 -15.68
CA ILE A 380 -25.70 20.96 -15.11
C ILE A 380 -25.33 21.96 -14.00
N ALA A 381 -26.08 21.91 -12.91
CA ALA A 381 -25.75 22.60 -11.68
C ALA A 381 -24.71 21.80 -10.90
N SER A 382 -23.85 22.51 -10.16
CA SER A 382 -23.02 21.84 -9.18
C SER A 382 -23.90 21.20 -8.11
N ALA A 383 -23.78 19.89 -7.90
CA ALA A 383 -24.41 19.26 -6.74
C ALA A 383 -23.98 19.99 -5.46
N THR A 384 -24.87 20.12 -4.48
CA THR A 384 -24.47 20.40 -3.10
C THR A 384 -24.20 19.08 -2.38
N ASP A 385 -23.41 19.10 -1.32
CA ASP A 385 -23.20 17.91 -0.47
C ASP A 385 -24.55 17.37 0.06
N GLU A 386 -25.54 18.24 0.26
CA GLU A 386 -26.89 17.89 0.72
C GLU A 386 -27.66 16.98 -0.26
N ILE A 387 -27.67 17.29 -1.56
CA ILE A 387 -28.37 16.47 -2.56
C ILE A 387 -27.66 15.12 -2.74
N VAL A 388 -26.32 15.10 -2.67
CA VAL A 388 -25.52 13.87 -2.67
C VAL A 388 -25.90 12.99 -1.47
N ILE A 389 -25.95 13.58 -0.26
CA ILE A 389 -26.34 12.89 0.98
C ILE A 389 -27.79 12.39 0.91
N ALA A 390 -28.72 13.19 0.38
CA ALA A 390 -30.13 12.82 0.25
C ALA A 390 -30.31 11.60 -0.69
N LEU A 391 -29.69 11.62 -1.87
CA LEU A 391 -29.76 10.49 -2.80
C LEU A 391 -29.08 9.25 -2.21
N LYS A 392 -27.89 9.40 -1.61
CA LYS A 392 -27.18 8.32 -0.92
C LYS A 392 -28.03 7.66 0.16
N ASN A 393 -28.67 8.46 1.02
CA ASN A 393 -29.54 7.95 2.07
C ASN A 393 -30.79 7.27 1.53
N LYS A 394 -31.33 7.71 0.39
CA LYS A 394 -32.46 7.05 -0.29
C LYS A 394 -32.04 5.68 -0.85
N ILE A 395 -30.87 5.60 -1.50
CA ILE A 395 -30.29 4.35 -2.01
C ILE A 395 -30.07 3.35 -0.87
N LEU A 396 -29.34 3.76 0.18
CA LEU A 396 -29.06 2.91 1.34
C LEU A 396 -30.33 2.56 2.14
N GLY A 397 -31.33 3.43 2.12
CA GLY A 397 -32.66 3.19 2.68
C GLY A 397 -33.40 2.03 2.00
N GLY A 398 -33.38 2.01 0.67
CA GLY A 398 -34.00 0.93 -0.11
C GLY A 398 -33.20 -0.37 -0.14
N VAL A 399 -31.86 -0.33 0.04
CA VAL A 399 -31.06 -1.52 0.37
C VAL A 399 -31.60 -2.17 1.64
N GLY A 400 -31.79 -1.37 2.70
CA GLY A 400 -32.27 -1.84 3.99
C GLY A 400 -31.23 -2.65 4.78
N GLY A 401 -31.70 -3.46 5.74
CA GLY A 401 -30.85 -4.32 6.56
C GLY A 401 -30.32 -3.69 7.85
N ASN A 402 -29.52 -4.47 8.59
CA ASN A 402 -28.94 -4.08 9.87
C ASN A 402 -27.76 -3.09 9.72
N LYS A 403 -27.59 -2.19 10.70
CA LYS A 403 -26.46 -1.23 10.72
C LYS A 403 -25.10 -1.95 10.61
N LYS A 404 -24.35 -1.66 9.55
CA LYS A 404 -23.07 -2.31 9.21
C LYS A 404 -21.90 -1.66 9.95
N ALA A 405 -20.80 -2.39 10.15
CA ALA A 405 -19.59 -1.84 10.77
C ALA A 405 -18.70 -1.14 9.73
N TRP A 406 -18.14 0.02 10.09
CA TRP A 406 -17.30 0.81 9.19
C TRP A 406 -15.87 0.24 9.03
N PRO A 407 -15.40 -0.05 7.80
CA PRO A 407 -13.99 -0.28 7.50
C PRO A 407 -13.19 1.03 7.46
N ILE A 408 -13.24 1.83 8.55
CA ILE A 408 -12.56 3.12 8.63
C ILE A 408 -11.06 2.98 8.39
N GLN A 409 -10.54 3.74 7.44
CA GLN A 409 -9.12 3.77 7.12
C GLN A 409 -8.49 5.09 7.56
N VAL A 410 -7.34 4.96 8.22
CA VAL A 410 -6.50 6.05 8.71
C VAL A 410 -5.06 5.70 8.36
N PRO A 411 -4.18 6.68 8.12
CA PRO A 411 -2.77 6.42 7.84
C PRO A 411 -2.12 5.66 8.99
N ALA A 412 -1.10 4.87 8.64
CA ALA A 412 -0.20 4.26 9.60
C ALA A 412 0.51 5.33 10.47
N LYS A 413 1.19 4.84 11.52
CA LYS A 413 2.03 5.59 12.45
C LYS A 413 2.79 6.74 11.79
N ARG A 414 2.66 7.97 12.33
CA ARG A 414 3.36 9.16 11.83
C ARG A 414 4.41 9.67 12.81
N LYS A 415 5.56 10.08 12.27
CA LYS A 415 6.64 10.76 12.98
C LYS A 415 6.68 12.24 12.56
N ILE A 416 6.67 13.15 13.52
CA ILE A 416 6.56 14.61 13.29
C ILE A 416 7.61 15.35 14.13
N VAL A 417 8.27 16.37 13.58
CA VAL A 417 9.17 17.21 14.37
C VAL A 417 8.36 18.20 15.21
N ALA A 418 8.71 18.38 16.48
CA ALA A 418 8.06 19.34 17.38
C ALA A 418 7.94 20.73 16.72
N GLY A 419 6.79 21.37 16.86
CA GLY A 419 6.43 22.63 16.20
C GLY A 419 5.93 22.50 14.75
N GLN A 420 5.93 21.32 14.14
CA GLN A 420 5.29 21.07 12.84
C GLN A 420 3.83 20.58 13.00
N THR A 421 3.08 20.63 11.90
CA THR A 421 1.71 20.10 11.83
C THR A 421 1.59 19.05 10.72
N ALA A 422 0.68 18.10 10.87
CA ALA A 422 0.28 17.16 9.82
C ALA A 422 -1.23 16.90 9.90
N THR A 423 -1.86 16.54 8.78
CA THR A 423 -3.29 16.16 8.76
C THR A 423 -3.43 14.65 8.76
N ILE A 424 -4.39 14.12 9.52
CA ILE A 424 -4.85 12.74 9.42
C ILE A 424 -5.94 12.68 8.36
N SER A 425 -5.62 12.11 7.20
CA SER A 425 -6.63 11.73 6.20
C SER A 425 -7.45 10.56 6.74
N VAL A 426 -8.74 10.54 6.46
CA VAL A 426 -9.66 9.47 6.86
C VAL A 426 -10.49 9.11 5.64
N THR A 427 -10.61 7.83 5.33
CA THR A 427 -11.42 7.30 4.22
C THR A 427 -12.19 6.06 4.67
N GLY A 428 -13.16 5.59 3.88
CA GLY A 428 -14.03 4.50 4.29
C GLY A 428 -14.86 4.85 5.53
N CYS A 429 -15.48 6.03 5.53
CA CYS A 429 -16.41 6.50 6.57
C CYS A 429 -17.41 7.53 6.01
N ASP A 430 -18.64 7.49 6.51
CA ASP A 430 -19.72 8.45 6.22
C ASP A 430 -20.27 9.12 7.49
N GLY A 431 -20.03 8.50 8.65
CA GLY A 431 -20.38 9.09 9.93
C GLY A 431 -19.52 10.33 10.21
N ALA A 432 -20.16 11.39 10.73
CA ALA A 432 -19.49 12.63 11.09
C ALA A 432 -18.23 12.38 11.93
N LEU A 433 -17.11 12.96 11.50
CA LEU A 433 -15.80 12.68 12.09
C LEU A 433 -15.52 13.54 13.33
N SER A 434 -15.01 12.87 14.36
CA SER A 434 -14.47 13.52 15.56
C SER A 434 -13.07 12.98 15.88
N PHE A 435 -12.23 13.83 16.47
CA PHE A 435 -10.82 13.57 16.69
C PHE A 435 -10.45 13.86 18.15
N ARG A 436 -9.77 12.92 18.82
CA ARG A 436 -9.31 13.08 20.21
C ARG A 436 -7.85 12.66 20.35
N SER A 437 -7.04 13.49 21.01
CA SER A 437 -5.68 13.11 21.40
C SER A 437 -5.65 12.49 22.79
N SER A 438 -4.89 11.40 22.96
CA SER A 438 -4.59 10.82 24.27
C SER A 438 -3.61 11.67 25.09
N ASN A 439 -2.87 12.59 24.46
CA ASN A 439 -1.92 13.47 25.15
C ASN A 439 -1.74 14.80 24.40
N THR A 440 -2.62 15.77 24.70
CA THR A 440 -2.64 17.11 24.10
C THR A 440 -1.41 17.96 24.40
N SER A 441 -0.57 17.55 25.36
CA SER A 441 0.71 18.18 25.68
C SER A 441 1.84 17.72 24.76
N VAL A 442 1.74 16.51 24.19
CA VAL A 442 2.65 15.96 23.17
C VAL A 442 2.17 16.36 21.77
N ALA A 443 0.91 16.05 21.43
CA ALA A 443 0.30 16.45 20.17
C ALA A 443 -1.20 16.74 20.38
N SER A 444 -1.66 17.91 19.93
CA SER A 444 -3.10 18.24 19.88
C SER A 444 -3.65 18.01 18.49
N VAL A 445 -4.95 17.78 18.35
CA VAL A 445 -5.65 17.62 17.06
C VAL A 445 -6.87 18.55 17.02
N SER A 446 -7.18 19.11 15.85
CA SER A 446 -8.40 19.89 15.63
C SER A 446 -9.57 19.01 15.14
N GLY A 447 -10.79 19.54 15.15
CA GLY A 447 -11.98 18.86 14.60
C GLY A 447 -11.88 18.50 13.11
N LYS A 448 -10.93 19.08 12.36
CA LYS A 448 -10.64 18.75 10.95
C LYS A 448 -9.40 17.85 10.78
N GLY A 449 -9.02 17.09 11.83
CA GLY A 449 -7.91 16.13 11.78
C GLY A 449 -6.50 16.72 11.68
N LYS A 450 -6.33 18.05 11.79
CA LYS A 450 -5.01 18.70 11.79
C LYS A 450 -4.34 18.52 13.15
N VAL A 451 -3.26 17.74 13.17
CA VAL A 451 -2.41 17.47 14.33
C VAL A 451 -1.30 18.51 14.42
N THR A 452 -1.07 19.04 15.62
CA THR A 452 0.04 19.95 15.96
C THR A 452 0.96 19.28 16.97
N ALA A 453 2.20 19.00 16.56
CA ALA A 453 3.23 18.42 17.41
C ALA A 453 3.83 19.48 18.33
N LYS A 454 3.81 19.27 19.65
CA LYS A 454 4.25 20.26 20.65
C LYS A 454 5.60 19.94 21.28
N LYS A 455 5.72 18.79 21.95
CA LYS A 455 6.95 18.33 22.64
C LYS A 455 7.24 16.87 22.30
N PRO A 456 8.50 16.42 22.34
CA PRO A 456 8.86 15.02 22.10
C PRO A 456 8.12 14.02 23.00
N GLY A 457 7.80 12.86 22.47
CA GLY A 457 7.01 11.82 23.13
C GLY A 457 5.97 11.20 22.18
N LYS A 458 5.07 10.39 22.74
CA LYS A 458 3.98 9.73 22.00
C LYS A 458 2.60 10.27 22.36
N ALA A 459 1.70 10.30 21.38
CA ALA A 459 0.26 10.48 21.57
C ALA A 459 -0.49 9.55 20.61
N ARG A 460 -1.63 9.00 21.03
CA ARG A 460 -2.57 8.32 20.12
C ARG A 460 -3.66 9.31 19.74
N ILE A 461 -3.92 9.47 18.44
CA ILE A 461 -5.10 10.20 17.98
C ILE A 461 -6.18 9.18 17.64
N THR A 462 -7.28 9.21 18.38
CA THR A 462 -8.49 8.45 18.05
C THR A 462 -9.29 9.26 17.03
N VAL A 463 -9.61 8.62 15.92
CA VAL A 463 -10.61 9.08 14.94
C VAL A 463 -11.88 8.28 15.20
N THR A 464 -13.01 8.95 15.33
CA THR A 464 -14.32 8.34 15.54
C THR A 464 -15.26 8.83 14.44
N ALA A 465 -15.85 7.89 13.69
CA ALA A 465 -16.98 8.19 12.80
C ALA A 465 -18.28 7.91 13.57
N ALA A 466 -19.19 8.88 13.56
CA ALA A 466 -20.48 8.77 14.21
C ALA A 466 -21.35 7.62 13.65
N GLU A 467 -22.37 7.25 14.41
CA GLU A 467 -23.41 6.35 13.91
C GLU A 467 -24.26 7.06 12.84
N THR A 468 -24.77 6.29 11.88
CA THR A 468 -25.75 6.74 10.88
C THR A 468 -26.91 5.73 10.84
N PRO A 469 -28.02 5.99 10.11
CA PRO A 469 -29.08 5.00 9.95
C PRO A 469 -28.59 3.64 9.42
N PHE A 470 -27.51 3.63 8.64
CA PHE A 470 -26.98 2.46 7.92
C PHE A 470 -25.71 1.86 8.53
N TYR A 471 -25.00 2.59 9.39
CA TYR A 471 -23.71 2.17 9.93
C TYR A 471 -23.56 2.43 11.41
N LYS A 472 -23.01 1.45 12.14
CA LYS A 472 -22.62 1.53 13.55
C LYS A 472 -21.47 2.52 13.73
N LYS A 473 -21.47 3.23 14.86
CA LYS A 473 -20.33 4.04 15.32
C LYS A 473 -19.04 3.20 15.34
N THR A 474 -17.95 3.75 14.80
CA THR A 474 -16.62 3.09 14.81
C THR A 474 -15.53 4.02 15.33
N SER A 475 -14.36 3.47 15.65
CA SER A 475 -13.18 4.26 15.98
C SER A 475 -11.87 3.54 15.66
N LYS A 476 -10.84 4.30 15.26
CA LYS A 476 -9.49 3.77 14.95
C LYS A 476 -8.43 4.75 15.44
N THR A 477 -7.26 4.25 15.85
CA THR A 477 -6.21 5.09 16.46
C THR A 477 -4.95 5.16 15.60
N VAL A 478 -4.39 6.37 15.44
CA VAL A 478 -3.07 6.61 14.85
C VAL A 478 -2.04 6.90 15.94
N GLU A 479 -0.91 6.21 15.98
CA GLU A 479 0.23 6.59 16.84
C GLU A 479 0.98 7.78 16.21
N ILE A 480 1.05 8.89 16.93
CA ILE A 480 1.84 10.07 16.61
C ILE A 480 3.08 10.08 17.50
N ILE A 481 4.26 10.02 16.86
CA ILE A 481 5.55 10.19 17.52
C ILE A 481 6.08 11.59 17.23
N VAL A 482 6.29 12.36 18.28
CA VAL A 482 6.92 13.69 18.20
C VAL A 482 8.41 13.57 18.57
N VAL A 483 9.27 14.20 17.78
CA VAL A 483 10.73 14.23 17.98
C VAL A 483 11.30 15.66 18.05
N PRO A 484 12.51 15.86 18.63
CA PRO A 484 13.06 17.19 18.84
C PRO A 484 13.30 18.00 17.57
N LYS A 485 13.24 19.33 17.68
CA LYS A 485 13.65 20.28 16.62
C LYS A 485 15.16 20.16 16.32
N ALA A 486 15.59 20.66 15.17
CA ALA A 486 17.02 20.85 14.91
C ALA A 486 17.63 21.90 15.86
N PRO A 487 18.93 21.80 16.21
CA PRO A 487 19.64 22.88 16.91
C PRO A 487 19.54 24.19 16.13
N ALA A 488 19.15 25.28 16.80
CA ALA A 488 18.95 26.58 16.15
C ALA A 488 20.23 27.12 15.50
N LYS A 489 21.36 27.02 16.21
CA LYS A 489 22.71 27.32 15.72
C LYS A 489 23.61 26.10 15.91
N VAL A 490 24.52 25.89 14.97
CA VAL A 490 25.65 24.96 15.03
C VAL A 490 26.85 25.67 14.44
N SER A 491 27.98 25.64 15.13
CA SER A 491 29.23 26.26 14.72
C SER A 491 30.42 25.32 14.94
N ALA A 492 31.44 25.50 14.10
CA ALA A 492 32.69 24.77 14.14
C ALA A 492 33.85 25.77 14.10
N ALA A 493 34.83 25.63 15.00
CA ALA A 493 35.99 26.50 15.12
C ALA A 493 37.29 25.69 15.11
N ASN A 494 38.33 26.21 14.46
CA ASN A 494 39.68 25.63 14.52
C ASN A 494 40.23 25.73 15.95
N LEU A 495 40.85 24.64 16.42
CA LEU A 495 41.74 24.65 17.58
C LEU A 495 43.21 24.62 17.10
N SER A 496 44.15 24.56 18.05
CA SER A 496 45.54 24.17 17.76
C SER A 496 45.59 22.81 17.08
N THR A 497 44.88 21.83 17.65
CA THR A 497 44.69 20.47 17.13
C THR A 497 43.20 20.16 17.02
N GLY A 498 42.75 19.74 15.83
CA GLY A 498 41.34 19.41 15.56
C GLY A 498 40.37 20.59 15.50
N ILE A 499 39.08 20.27 15.63
CA ILE A 499 37.94 21.20 15.50
C ILE A 499 37.07 21.16 16.77
N LYS A 500 36.68 22.32 17.30
CA LYS A 500 35.64 22.44 18.34
C LYS A 500 34.28 22.72 17.71
N LEU A 501 33.31 21.86 17.96
CA LEU A 501 31.90 22.09 17.70
C LEU A 501 31.19 22.72 18.89
N SER A 502 30.19 23.54 18.60
CA SER A 502 29.26 24.09 19.59
C SER A 502 27.88 24.28 18.95
N TRP A 503 26.81 24.06 19.71
CA TRP A 503 25.44 24.18 19.21
C TRP A 503 24.48 24.73 20.27
N SER A 504 23.29 25.15 19.84
CA SER A 504 22.22 25.52 20.78
C SER A 504 21.61 24.29 21.44
N LYS A 505 21.36 24.35 22.75
CA LYS A 505 20.58 23.34 23.48
C LYS A 505 19.19 23.21 22.83
N VAL A 506 18.72 21.97 22.62
CA VAL A 506 17.41 21.68 22.06
C VAL A 506 16.47 21.21 23.18
N SER A 507 15.32 21.86 23.31
CA SER A 507 14.29 21.45 24.27
C SER A 507 13.70 20.07 23.89
N GLY A 508 13.54 19.20 24.88
CA GLY A 508 13.06 17.83 24.71
C GLY A 508 14.04 16.86 24.04
N ALA A 509 15.28 17.28 23.74
CA ALA A 509 16.33 16.34 23.36
C ALA A 509 16.85 15.59 24.60
N SER A 510 17.07 14.29 24.46
CA SER A 510 17.73 13.43 25.45
C SER A 510 19.23 13.31 25.19
N TYR A 511 19.64 13.26 23.91
CA TYR A 511 21.03 13.16 23.48
C TYR A 511 21.25 13.82 22.10
N TYR A 512 22.50 14.00 21.69
CA TYR A 512 22.86 14.42 20.33
C TYR A 512 23.68 13.36 19.60
N VAL A 513 23.58 13.35 18.27
CA VAL A 513 24.46 12.55 17.40
C VAL A 513 25.22 13.50 16.47
N ILE A 514 26.54 13.34 16.45
CA ILE A 514 27.47 14.14 15.67
C ILE A 514 27.92 13.31 14.47
N TYR A 515 27.81 13.90 13.29
CA TYR A 515 28.31 13.35 12.04
C TYR A 515 29.37 14.28 11.45
N ARG A 516 30.41 13.72 10.82
CA ARG A 516 31.42 14.41 10.02
C ARG A 516 31.41 13.82 8.62
N ASN A 517 31.25 14.67 7.61
CA ASN A 517 31.19 14.30 6.19
C ASN A 517 30.18 13.15 5.94
N GLY A 518 29.02 13.19 6.61
CA GLY A 518 27.96 12.18 6.54
C GLY A 518 28.12 10.99 7.51
N ILE A 519 29.33 10.69 7.99
CA ILE A 519 29.63 9.55 8.86
C ILE A 519 29.39 9.90 10.33
N ARG A 520 28.71 9.03 11.10
CA ARG A 520 28.51 9.21 12.55
C ARG A 520 29.85 9.05 13.28
N ILE A 521 30.26 10.08 14.03
CA ILE A 521 31.53 10.07 14.79
C ILE A 521 31.34 10.06 16.30
N LYS A 522 30.22 10.56 16.84
CA LYS A 522 29.98 10.57 18.29
C LYS A 522 28.49 10.58 18.65
N LYS A 523 28.13 9.91 19.75
CA LYS A 523 26.89 10.14 20.50
C LYS A 523 27.24 10.93 21.76
N ILE A 524 26.51 12.01 22.01
CA ILE A 524 26.66 12.88 23.17
C ILE A 524 25.50 12.56 24.11
N GLU A 525 25.76 11.69 25.10
CA GLU A 525 24.73 11.05 25.93
C GLU A 525 23.89 12.04 26.74
N LYS A 526 24.47 13.15 27.21
CA LYS A 526 23.79 14.17 28.00
C LYS A 526 23.35 15.34 27.13
N ALA A 527 22.04 15.61 27.02
CA ALA A 527 21.51 16.76 26.29
C ALA A 527 21.92 18.16 26.83
N SER A 528 22.50 18.23 28.03
CA SER A 528 23.15 19.43 28.56
C SER A 528 24.51 19.71 27.93
N THR A 529 25.20 18.69 27.40
CA THR A 529 26.48 18.85 26.70
C THR A 529 26.23 19.35 25.29
N VAL A 530 26.59 20.60 25.03
CA VAL A 530 26.35 21.31 23.76
C VAL A 530 27.63 21.66 22.99
N THR A 531 28.73 20.98 23.31
CA THR A 531 30.03 21.13 22.66
C THR A 531 30.69 19.77 22.49
N TYR A 532 31.52 19.61 21.45
CA TYR A 532 32.34 18.43 21.24
C TYR A 532 33.64 18.82 20.52
N THR A 533 34.77 18.21 20.87
CA THR A 533 36.04 18.41 20.18
C THR A 533 36.35 17.18 19.34
N ASP A 534 36.52 17.38 18.04
CA ASP A 534 36.98 16.38 17.10
C ASP A 534 38.48 16.58 16.85
N SER A 535 39.30 15.89 17.65
CA SER A 535 40.76 15.91 17.53
C SER A 535 41.29 15.23 16.26
N ILE A 536 40.48 14.36 15.63
CA ILE A 536 40.86 13.59 14.42
C ILE A 536 40.76 14.45 13.17
N ALA A 537 39.91 15.48 13.16
CA ALA A 537 39.78 16.45 12.07
C ALA A 537 40.97 17.43 12.01
N ASN A 538 42.18 16.91 11.83
CA ASN A 538 43.44 17.66 11.95
C ASN A 538 44.20 17.87 10.62
N ARG A 539 43.65 17.46 9.48
CA ARG A 539 44.30 17.63 8.17
C ARG A 539 44.14 19.07 7.68
N ASN A 540 45.20 19.86 7.75
CA ASN A 540 45.20 21.24 7.24
C ASN A 540 44.88 21.26 5.73
N GLY A 541 44.12 22.28 5.31
CA GLY A 541 43.64 22.39 3.92
C GLY A 541 42.37 21.60 3.60
N ALA A 542 41.82 20.83 4.54
CA ALA A 542 40.57 20.08 4.35
C ALA A 542 39.36 20.84 4.91
N THR A 543 38.23 20.77 4.19
CA THR A 543 36.93 21.25 4.67
C THR A 543 36.14 20.13 5.31
N TYR A 544 35.79 20.30 6.57
CA TYR A 544 34.97 19.35 7.34
C TYR A 544 33.54 19.87 7.45
N THR A 545 32.57 19.07 7.01
CA THR A 545 31.14 19.35 7.16
C THR A 545 30.57 18.53 8.29
N TYR A 546 30.08 19.20 9.33
CA TYR A 546 29.48 18.57 10.49
C TYR A 546 27.97 18.66 10.47
N THR A 547 27.31 17.61 10.93
CA THR A 547 25.87 17.60 11.21
C THR A 547 25.66 17.29 12.69
N VAL A 548 24.93 18.16 13.40
CA VAL A 548 24.46 17.88 14.76
C VAL A 548 22.97 17.57 14.71
N ARG A 549 22.60 16.37 15.15
CA ARG A 549 21.22 15.89 15.24
C ARG A 549 20.79 15.82 16.71
N ALA A 550 19.61 16.35 17.01
CA ALA A 550 18.98 16.19 18.31
C ALA A 550 18.06 14.96 18.31
N CYS A 551 18.08 14.18 19.38
CA CYS A 551 17.34 12.92 19.50
C CYS A 551 16.66 12.82 20.86
N SER A 552 15.56 12.07 20.94
CA SER A 552 14.86 11.70 22.19
C SER A 552 14.82 10.17 22.37
N SER A 553 14.16 9.68 23.42
CA SER A 553 13.73 8.27 23.56
C SER A 553 13.06 7.75 22.28
N GLU A 554 12.18 8.57 21.70
CA GLU A 554 11.46 8.30 20.45
C GLU A 554 12.32 8.34 19.17
N GLY A 555 13.64 8.46 19.35
CA GLY A 555 14.66 8.37 18.31
C GLY A 555 15.06 9.69 17.66
N ALA A 556 15.55 9.59 16.43
CA ALA A 556 16.13 10.69 15.67
C ALA A 556 15.13 11.82 15.38
N GLY A 557 15.49 13.05 15.77
CA GLY A 557 14.80 14.29 15.44
C GLY A 557 15.56 15.14 14.41
N GLY A 558 15.30 16.44 14.44
CA GLY A 558 15.89 17.40 13.51
C GLY A 558 17.41 17.55 13.64
N SER A 559 18.05 17.97 12.56
CA SER A 559 19.50 18.18 12.49
C SER A 559 19.87 19.45 11.74
N LYS A 560 21.00 20.08 12.11
CA LYS A 560 21.54 21.24 11.42
C LYS A 560 23.03 21.04 11.09
N LYS A 561 23.46 21.60 9.96
CA LYS A 561 24.82 21.46 9.40
C LYS A 561 25.65 22.73 9.61
N CYS A 562 26.96 22.58 9.69
CA CYS A 562 27.93 23.66 9.52
C CYS A 562 29.25 23.11 8.96
N SER A 563 30.01 23.93 8.24
CA SER A 563 31.32 23.53 7.70
C SER A 563 32.46 24.44 8.17
N VAL A 564 33.67 23.87 8.25
CA VAL A 564 34.90 24.57 8.63
C VAL A 564 36.10 24.11 7.78
N TYR A 565 36.82 25.06 7.21
CA TYR A 565 38.14 24.84 6.61
C TYR A 565 39.20 24.71 7.71
N ARG A 566 40.01 23.65 7.69
CA ARG A 566 41.05 23.39 8.70
C ARG A 566 42.32 24.19 8.41
N LEU A 567 42.67 25.11 9.32
CA LEU A 567 43.86 25.98 9.24
C LEU A 567 44.77 25.78 10.45
N LYS A 568 46.07 25.54 10.21
CA LYS A 568 47.10 25.48 11.26
C LYS A 568 47.08 26.76 12.10
N LYS A 569 47.30 26.62 13.41
CA LYS A 569 47.58 27.77 14.28
C LYS A 569 48.95 28.34 13.89
N PRO A 570 49.05 29.60 13.43
CA PRO A 570 50.33 30.22 13.17
C PRO A 570 51.06 30.57 14.48
N SER A 571 52.32 30.94 14.30
CA SER A 571 53.27 31.40 15.28
C SER A 571 53.74 32.80 14.89
N ILE A 572 54.21 33.56 15.89
CA ILE A 572 55.08 34.71 15.65
C ILE A 572 56.49 34.13 15.66
N THR A 573 57.21 34.23 14.54
CA THR A 573 58.58 33.72 14.41
C THR A 573 59.61 34.78 14.81
N TYR A 574 59.26 36.05 14.64
CA TYR A 574 60.09 37.18 15.04
C TYR A 574 59.23 38.41 15.34
N LEU A 575 59.58 39.14 16.40
CA LEU A 575 58.90 40.36 16.83
C LEU A 575 59.92 41.36 17.38
N TRP A 576 60.08 42.50 16.69
CA TRP A 576 61.09 43.51 17.04
C TRP A 576 60.60 44.94 16.77
N ALA A 577 61.29 45.93 17.32
CA ALA A 577 60.97 47.36 17.18
C ALA A 577 62.27 48.17 17.10
N PRO A 578 63.08 48.03 16.02
CA PRO A 578 64.36 48.72 15.87
C PRO A 578 64.23 50.24 15.79
N PHE A 579 63.10 50.73 15.27
CA PHE A 579 62.86 52.15 15.03
C PHE A 579 61.80 52.71 15.98
N SER A 580 61.90 53.99 16.30
CA SER A 580 60.86 54.68 17.07
C SER A 580 59.50 54.56 16.38
N ARG A 581 58.44 54.48 17.18
CA ARG A 581 57.04 54.37 16.75
C ARG A 581 56.67 53.18 15.85
N THR A 582 57.55 52.19 15.66
CA THR A 582 57.35 51.09 14.69
C THR A 582 57.61 49.72 15.31
N MET A 583 56.88 48.69 14.88
CA MET A 583 57.23 47.28 15.12
C MET A 583 57.15 46.42 13.86
N PHE A 584 57.95 45.35 13.86
CA PHE A 584 58.07 44.34 12.82
C PHE A 584 57.47 43.05 13.36
N VAL A 585 56.49 42.50 12.66
CA VAL A 585 55.86 41.22 13.02
C VAL A 585 56.08 40.23 11.89
N VAL A 586 56.77 39.13 12.19
CA VAL A 586 56.95 38.01 11.25
C VAL A 586 56.12 36.82 11.73
N SER A 587 55.37 36.20 10.82
CA SER A 587 54.59 35.00 11.10
C SER A 587 55.02 33.83 10.21
N ASP A 588 54.90 32.59 10.68
CA ASP A 588 55.07 31.39 9.84
C ASP A 588 53.93 31.19 8.82
N GLY A 589 52.78 31.84 9.03
CA GLY A 589 51.62 31.77 8.14
C GLY A 589 51.01 30.36 8.03
N GLU A 590 50.37 30.11 6.88
CA GLU A 590 49.84 28.78 6.48
C GLU A 590 49.68 28.79 4.95
N PRO A 591 50.41 27.96 4.18
CA PRO A 591 50.31 27.92 2.73
C PRO A 591 48.90 27.70 2.16
N LYS A 592 48.00 27.04 2.91
CA LYS A 592 46.59 26.84 2.56
C LYS A 592 45.66 28.01 2.93
N ALA A 593 46.16 29.04 3.61
CA ALA A 593 45.42 30.27 3.92
C ALA A 593 45.47 31.28 2.76
N ASP A 594 44.60 32.30 2.84
CA ASP A 594 44.57 33.48 1.95
C ASP A 594 45.26 34.69 2.57
N GLY A 595 45.89 34.51 3.74
CA GLY A 595 46.53 35.55 4.52
C GLY A 595 46.41 35.32 6.02
N PHE A 596 46.78 36.34 6.79
CA PHE A 596 46.71 36.33 8.24
C PHE A 596 46.27 37.68 8.81
N LEU A 597 45.83 37.65 10.06
CA LEU A 597 45.46 38.82 10.85
C LEU A 597 46.50 39.00 11.95
N ILE A 598 47.08 40.19 12.04
CA ILE A 598 47.89 40.60 13.20
C ILE A 598 46.99 41.42 14.11
N GLN A 599 46.81 41.00 15.35
CA GLN A 599 46.11 41.78 16.36
C GLN A 599 47.08 42.24 17.44
N TYR A 600 47.06 43.53 17.74
CA TYR A 600 47.94 44.15 18.74
C TYR A 600 47.16 45.04 19.71
N SER A 601 47.63 45.13 20.95
CA SER A 601 47.02 45.96 22.01
C SER A 601 48.05 46.29 23.09
N ARG A 602 47.81 47.35 23.89
CA ARG A 602 48.54 47.59 25.15
C ARG A 602 48.10 46.66 26.29
N SER A 603 47.01 45.89 26.11
CA SER A 603 46.51 44.87 27.06
C SER A 603 46.83 43.47 26.54
N ARG A 604 47.49 42.64 27.37
CA ARG A 604 47.81 41.23 27.05
C ARG A 604 46.57 40.37 26.79
N LEU A 605 45.44 40.72 27.38
CA LEU A 605 44.16 40.03 27.21
C LEU A 605 43.35 40.57 26.01
N PHE A 606 43.84 41.60 25.31
CA PHE A 606 43.14 42.26 24.21
C PHE A 606 41.73 42.77 24.58
N THR A 607 41.56 43.17 25.84
CA THR A 607 40.31 43.66 26.43
C THR A 607 39.95 45.07 25.94
N GLY A 608 40.93 45.97 25.79
CA GLY A 608 40.74 47.33 25.28
C GLY A 608 41.82 47.76 24.29
N GLY A 609 41.56 48.82 23.52
CA GLY A 609 42.55 49.46 22.62
C GLY A 609 43.22 48.51 21.60
N LYS A 610 42.53 47.45 21.18
CA LYS A 610 43.05 46.49 20.20
C LYS A 610 42.87 47.01 18.77
N LYS A 611 43.94 46.93 17.98
CA LYS A 611 43.92 47.15 16.52
C LYS A 611 44.18 45.83 15.81
N THR A 612 43.68 45.67 14.59
CA THR A 612 43.86 44.45 13.78
C THR A 612 44.23 44.83 12.35
N VAL A 613 45.38 44.33 11.87
CA VAL A 613 45.85 44.45 10.49
C VAL A 613 45.47 43.17 9.75
N THR A 614 44.94 43.31 8.53
CA THR A 614 44.65 42.18 7.65
C THR A 614 45.71 42.12 6.56
N VAL A 615 46.43 41.00 6.50
CA VAL A 615 47.56 40.75 5.61
C VAL A 615 47.12 39.76 4.55
N GLY A 616 47.18 40.13 3.28
CA GLY A 616 46.90 39.22 2.16
C GLY A 616 48.07 38.27 1.89
N LYS A 617 47.78 37.09 1.31
CA LYS A 617 48.79 36.07 0.98
C LYS A 617 50.04 36.60 0.25
N ASN A 618 49.84 37.54 -0.66
CA ASN A 618 50.89 38.07 -1.54
C ASN A 618 51.68 39.23 -0.89
N ALA A 619 51.32 39.69 0.31
CA ALA A 619 51.97 40.82 0.99
C ALA A 619 53.23 40.43 1.79
N GLY A 620 53.67 39.16 1.68
CA GLY A 620 54.78 38.62 2.48
C GLY A 620 54.38 38.23 3.90
N LEU A 621 55.34 37.65 4.63
CA LEU A 621 55.17 37.19 6.01
C LEU A 621 55.67 38.19 7.07
N THR A 622 56.41 39.21 6.64
CA THR A 622 56.95 40.30 7.46
C THR A 622 56.08 41.54 7.29
N VAL A 623 55.57 42.10 8.39
CA VAL A 623 54.69 43.27 8.36
C VAL A 623 55.19 44.36 9.28
N PHE A 624 55.23 45.57 8.74
CA PHE A 624 55.58 46.81 9.41
C PHE A 624 54.30 47.42 9.99
N ILE A 625 54.34 47.85 11.25
CA ILE A 625 53.24 48.55 11.92
C ILE A 625 53.81 49.82 12.54
N ASP A 626 53.53 50.96 11.90
CA ASP A 626 53.95 52.30 12.31
C ASP A 626 52.97 52.98 13.27
N SER A 627 53.17 54.27 13.52
CA SER A 627 52.28 55.15 14.28
C SER A 627 52.00 54.69 15.72
N LEU A 628 52.92 53.91 16.29
CA LEU A 628 52.87 53.46 17.68
C LEU A 628 53.40 54.53 18.64
N VAL A 629 53.13 54.34 19.93
CA VAL A 629 53.64 55.22 20.98
C VAL A 629 55.01 54.71 21.43
N ALA A 630 56.05 55.53 21.21
CA ALA A 630 57.42 55.26 21.61
C ALA A 630 57.54 54.91 23.11
N GLY A 631 58.45 53.99 23.46
CA GLY A 631 58.69 53.54 24.82
C GLY A 631 57.55 52.73 25.50
N LYS A 632 56.41 52.50 24.84
CA LYS A 632 55.29 51.67 25.37
C LYS A 632 55.42 50.21 24.92
N ARG A 633 54.85 49.29 25.70
CA ARG A 633 54.76 47.85 25.36
C ARG A 633 53.46 47.54 24.61
N TYR A 634 53.57 46.75 23.55
CA TYR A 634 52.45 46.17 22.81
C TYR A 634 52.51 44.66 22.88
N TYR A 635 51.36 44.03 23.09
CA TYR A 635 51.13 42.60 23.00
C TYR A 635 50.57 42.27 21.63
N VAL A 636 51.08 41.21 21.00
CA VAL A 636 50.78 40.84 19.62
C VAL A 636 50.36 39.37 19.55
N ARG A 637 49.37 39.07 18.69
CA ARG A 637 48.99 37.71 18.31
C ARG A 637 48.56 37.65 16.85
N VAL A 638 48.79 36.52 16.20
CA VAL A 638 48.47 36.29 14.79
C VAL A 638 47.50 35.13 14.61
N ARG A 639 46.67 35.16 13.56
CA ARG A 639 45.86 34.01 13.12
C ARG A 639 45.71 34.01 11.61
N THR A 640 45.69 32.85 10.97
CA THR A 640 45.47 32.74 9.52
C THR A 640 43.98 32.80 9.20
N TYR A 641 43.64 33.17 7.96
CA TYR A 641 42.27 33.15 7.46
C TYR A 641 42.16 32.54 6.06
N LYS A 642 40.99 31.96 5.76
CA LYS A 642 40.61 31.44 4.44
C LYS A 642 39.21 31.94 4.11
N ARG A 643 39.00 32.41 2.89
CA ARG A 643 37.67 32.69 2.31
C ARG A 643 37.27 31.50 1.45
N GLU A 644 36.16 30.87 1.77
CA GLU A 644 35.60 29.74 1.02
C GLU A 644 34.07 29.83 1.04
N ASN A 645 33.42 29.68 -0.11
CA ASN A 645 31.94 29.66 -0.23
C ASN A 645 31.23 30.81 0.50
N GLY A 646 31.73 32.05 0.33
CA GLY A 646 31.19 33.25 0.98
C GLY A 646 31.46 33.37 2.48
N LYS A 647 32.17 32.42 3.10
CA LYS A 647 32.47 32.38 4.53
C LYS A 647 33.95 32.60 4.81
N VAL A 648 34.26 33.31 5.89
CA VAL A 648 35.63 33.42 6.41
C VAL A 648 35.86 32.39 7.52
N HIS A 649 36.88 31.56 7.33
CA HIS A 649 37.41 30.62 8.30
C HIS A 649 38.67 31.21 8.93
N TYR A 650 38.84 31.00 10.23
CA TYR A 650 40.01 31.46 10.98
C TYR A 650 40.68 30.28 11.66
N SER A 651 42.00 30.29 11.76
CA SER A 651 42.73 29.42 12.68
C SER A 651 42.47 29.80 14.14
N ALA A 652 42.95 28.97 15.08
CA ALA A 652 43.22 29.44 16.42
C ALA A 652 44.25 30.59 16.40
N TRP A 653 44.18 31.49 17.38
CA TRP A 653 45.21 32.52 17.60
C TRP A 653 46.53 31.89 18.02
N SER A 654 47.65 32.50 17.63
CA SER A 654 48.98 32.22 18.16
C SER A 654 49.05 32.43 19.66
N SER A 655 50.15 31.98 20.26
CA SER A 655 50.56 32.48 21.59
C SER A 655 50.75 34.00 21.54
N VAL A 656 50.57 34.67 22.68
CA VAL A 656 50.69 36.15 22.80
C VAL A 656 52.12 36.53 23.14
N ASP A 657 52.77 37.21 22.20
CA ASP A 657 54.11 37.79 22.35
C ASP A 657 54.03 39.29 22.68
N SER A 658 55.15 39.96 23.00
CA SER A 658 55.18 41.39 23.25
C SER A 658 56.51 42.07 22.96
N VAL A 659 56.45 43.31 22.45
CA VAL A 659 57.61 44.17 22.23
C VAL A 659 57.43 45.53 22.87
N ARG A 660 58.52 46.15 23.32
CA ARG A 660 58.55 47.55 23.73
C ARG A 660 59.07 48.37 22.56
N ILE A 661 58.32 49.39 22.15
CA ILE A 661 58.72 50.26 21.05
C ILE A 661 59.93 51.09 21.47
N SER A 662 60.94 51.20 20.60
CA SER A 662 62.09 52.07 20.84
C SER A 662 61.66 53.52 21.08
N ARG A 663 62.52 54.27 21.77
CA ARG A 663 62.30 55.71 22.02
C ARG A 663 62.56 56.48 20.73
#